data_AF-A0A8T2ZUA0-F1
#
_entry.id   AF-A0A8T2ZUA0-F1
#
_cell.length_a   1.000
_cell.length_b   1.000
_cell.length_c   1.000
_cell.angle_alpha   90.00
_cell.angle_beta   90.00
_cell.angle_gamma   90.00
#
_symmetry.space_group_name_H-M   'P 1'
#
loop_
_entity.id
_entity.type
_entity.pdbx_description
1 polymer ?
#
loop_
_entity_poly.entity_id
_entity_poly.type
_entity_poly.pdbx_seq_one_letter_code
_entity_poly.pdbx_strand_id
1 'polypeptide(L)'
;MASIRRRKPVEPRNTSVQKEDEDEDEEEEVEEDYSKNKHRRKSAKKSKPKWSCVDNCCWIVGCICVTWWTLLFLYNVMPASLPQYVTEAITGPLPDPPGVKLRKEGLKAKHPVVFVPGIVTAGLELWEGHQCADGLFRKRLWGGTFGEVYKRPLCWVEHMSLDNETGLDPPVLIANLARIGYEEKTMYMASYDWRLSFQNTEVRDQTLSRIKSSIELMVEANGGNKAVIIPHSMGVLYFLHFMKWVEAPAPMGGGGGPDWCAKHIKAVINIGGPFLGVPKAVAGLFSAEARDIAVARAIAPGVLNNGFQTMQHIMRMSRTWDSTMSMIPKGGDTIWGDLDWSPEEGYTPMKSKQRNTDTQKASQDGPESEISQTKRANYGRIISFGKDVAEALSSDIERIDFRDAVKGQSVANTSCRDVWTEYHDMGFGGIKAVAEYKVYTAESMIDLLRFVAPKMMERGSAHFSYGIADNLDDPKYQHYKYWSNPLETKLPNAPEMEIFSLYGVGVPTERAYVYKLSPSAECAIPFQIDASADEQDEDSCLKGGVYSVDGDETVPVLSSGLMCAKVWRGKTRFNPSGSRTYIREYAHSPPANFLEGRGTQSGAHVDIMGNFALIEDVMRVAAGATGKELGGDQVYSDIFKWSEKVLYSGLSICGNIHSRVLTIAATTVDPFHVLVAPCPCCG
;
A
#
# COMPACT_ATOMS: atom_id res chain seq x y z
N MET A 1 -70.59 34.48 19.65
CA MET A 1 -71.52 35.60 19.36
C MET A 1 -70.73 36.71 18.68
N ALA A 2 -71.38 37.57 17.87
CA ALA A 2 -70.74 38.68 17.16
C ALA A 2 -71.03 40.03 17.83
N SER A 3 -70.08 40.98 17.78
CA SER A 3 -70.22 42.46 17.88
C SER A 3 -68.94 43.14 18.42
N ILE A 4 -68.57 44.39 18.11
CA ILE A 4 -68.82 45.27 16.93
C ILE A 4 -67.91 46.53 17.03
N ARG A 5 -67.52 47.16 15.89
CA ARG A 5 -66.95 48.55 15.77
C ARG A 5 -65.58 48.86 16.43
N ARG A 6 -64.84 49.95 16.13
CA ARG A 6 -64.56 50.77 14.90
C ARG A 6 -63.53 51.87 15.26
N ARG A 7 -62.47 52.10 14.46
CA ARG A 7 -62.06 53.41 13.84
C ARG A 7 -60.63 53.39 13.21
N LYS A 8 -60.43 54.28 12.22
CA LYS A 8 -59.18 54.70 11.52
C LYS A 8 -58.54 55.92 12.31
N PRO A 9 -57.42 56.62 11.92
CA PRO A 9 -56.89 56.79 10.55
C PRO A 9 -55.39 57.22 10.26
N VAL A 10 -55.08 57.35 8.95
CA VAL A 10 -54.05 58.18 8.24
C VAL A 10 -52.55 57.73 8.21
N GLU A 11 -51.92 58.01 7.05
CA GLU A 11 -50.57 57.72 6.51
C GLU A 11 -49.65 58.98 6.67
N PRO A 12 -48.58 59.29 5.85
CA PRO A 12 -47.76 58.57 4.86
C PRO A 12 -46.22 58.69 5.22
N ARG A 13 -45.16 58.73 4.38
CA ARG A 13 -44.91 58.73 2.92
C ARG A 13 -43.43 58.31 2.64
N ASN A 14 -43.07 58.04 1.37
CA ASN A 14 -41.70 58.15 0.83
C ASN A 14 -41.72 58.45 -0.70
N THR A 15 -40.57 58.79 -1.31
CA THR A 15 -40.33 59.13 -2.75
C THR A 15 -38.88 58.78 -3.11
N SER A 16 -38.43 58.43 -4.34
CA SER A 16 -38.97 58.36 -5.73
C SER A 16 -38.05 57.43 -6.57
N VAL A 17 -38.50 56.50 -7.45
CA VAL A 17 -38.90 56.60 -8.89
C VAL A 17 -37.78 57.14 -9.82
N GLN A 18 -37.39 56.58 -10.98
CA GLN A 18 -37.87 55.47 -11.87
C GLN A 18 -36.75 54.37 -12.02
N LYS A 19 -36.48 53.52 -13.03
CA LYS A 19 -36.88 53.12 -14.44
C LYS A 19 -36.44 51.60 -14.56
N GLU A 20 -37.16 50.60 -15.10
CA GLU A 20 -37.51 50.27 -16.52
C GLU A 20 -36.29 49.92 -17.42
N ASP A 21 -36.29 48.91 -18.30
CA ASP A 21 -37.37 48.05 -18.89
C ASP A 21 -37.01 46.53 -18.89
N GLU A 22 -37.92 45.66 -19.36
CA GLU A 22 -37.89 44.17 -19.32
C GLU A 22 -38.00 43.50 -20.73
N ASP A 23 -37.84 42.17 -20.82
CA ASP A 23 -37.83 41.30 -22.04
C ASP A 23 -39.15 40.47 -22.23
N GLU A 24 -39.15 39.50 -23.17
CA GLU A 24 -40.17 38.42 -23.43
C GLU A 24 -41.48 38.86 -24.18
N ASP A 25 -42.09 38.10 -25.12
CA ASP A 25 -41.64 36.96 -25.95
C ASP A 25 -42.58 36.67 -27.18
N GLU A 26 -42.16 35.72 -28.05
CA GLU A 26 -42.94 34.83 -28.98
C GLU A 26 -43.95 35.32 -30.08
N GLU A 27 -43.77 34.75 -31.30
CA GLU A 27 -44.73 34.31 -32.37
C GLU A 27 -45.82 35.27 -32.96
N GLU A 28 -46.43 35.10 -34.16
CA GLU A 28 -46.42 34.06 -35.23
C GLU A 28 -46.55 34.73 -36.64
N GLU A 29 -46.71 33.97 -37.75
CA GLU A 29 -46.65 34.46 -39.16
C GLU A 29 -48.01 34.82 -39.86
N VAL A 30 -47.91 35.41 -41.07
CA VAL A 30 -48.86 35.43 -42.22
C VAL A 30 -49.96 36.52 -42.30
N GLU A 31 -49.82 37.43 -43.29
CA GLU A 31 -50.82 37.64 -44.37
C GLU A 31 -50.25 38.40 -45.61
N GLU A 32 -50.83 38.16 -46.80
CA GLU A 32 -50.54 38.84 -48.08
C GLU A 32 -51.59 39.99 -48.34
N ASP A 33 -51.69 40.78 -49.42
CA ASP A 33 -51.17 40.74 -50.79
C ASP A 33 -51.32 42.11 -51.54
N TYR A 34 -50.77 42.16 -52.76
CA TYR A 34 -51.21 42.86 -53.98
C TYR A 34 -50.83 44.33 -54.33
N SER A 35 -49.71 44.37 -55.07
CA SER A 35 -49.60 44.96 -56.42
C SER A 35 -49.09 46.42 -56.56
N LYS A 36 -48.44 46.81 -57.67
CA LYS A 36 -48.49 46.24 -59.04
C LYS A 36 -47.28 46.61 -59.92
N ASN A 37 -46.87 45.68 -60.79
CA ASN A 37 -46.12 45.88 -62.05
C ASN A 37 -44.65 46.40 -61.98
N LYS A 38 -43.70 45.98 -62.84
CA LYS A 38 -43.72 44.90 -63.86
C LYS A 38 -42.29 44.47 -64.26
N HIS A 39 -42.02 43.16 -64.36
CA HIS A 39 -40.78 42.63 -64.94
C HIS A 39 -40.63 42.90 -66.44
N ARG A 40 -39.38 42.93 -66.93
CA ARG A 40 -39.05 42.51 -68.30
C ARG A 40 -37.73 41.72 -68.35
N ARG A 41 -37.81 40.43 -68.68
CA ARG A 41 -36.68 39.49 -68.81
C ARG A 41 -35.61 40.00 -69.80
N LYS A 42 -34.33 39.70 -69.52
CA LYS A 42 -33.28 39.44 -70.53
C LYS A 42 -32.16 38.56 -69.94
N SER A 43 -31.50 37.80 -70.80
CA SER A 43 -30.45 36.84 -70.45
C SER A 43 -29.04 37.43 -70.62
N ALA A 44 -28.08 36.99 -69.79
CA ALA A 44 -26.66 37.25 -69.94
C ALA A 44 -25.82 36.02 -69.53
N LYS A 45 -24.62 35.88 -70.10
CA LYS A 45 -23.80 34.66 -70.05
C LYS A 45 -22.91 34.57 -68.80
N LYS A 46 -22.70 33.33 -68.34
CA LYS A 46 -21.48 32.77 -67.71
C LYS A 46 -20.60 33.70 -66.86
N SER A 47 -20.52 33.39 -65.57
CA SER A 47 -19.22 33.24 -64.88
C SER A 47 -19.07 31.79 -64.41
N LYS A 48 -17.83 31.31 -64.19
CA LYS A 48 -17.60 30.16 -63.31
C LYS A 48 -17.55 30.71 -61.88
N PRO A 49 -18.15 30.06 -60.86
CA PRO A 49 -17.88 30.44 -59.48
C PRO A 49 -16.39 30.20 -59.21
N LYS A 50 -15.66 31.28 -58.93
CA LYS A 50 -14.41 31.16 -58.17
C LYS A 50 -14.84 30.82 -56.75
N TRP A 51 -14.61 29.58 -56.32
CA TRP A 51 -14.69 29.24 -54.91
C TRP A 51 -13.70 30.14 -54.17
N SER A 52 -14.17 30.85 -53.16
CA SER A 52 -13.30 31.58 -52.25
C SER A 52 -12.52 30.60 -51.37
N CYS A 53 -11.46 31.07 -50.73
CA CYS A 53 -10.77 30.27 -49.71
C CYS A 53 -11.71 29.92 -48.53
N VAL A 54 -12.75 30.72 -48.30
CA VAL A 54 -13.77 30.47 -47.28
C VAL A 54 -14.68 29.32 -47.69
N ASP A 55 -15.19 29.31 -48.92
CA ASP A 55 -16.07 28.22 -49.42
C ASP A 55 -15.39 26.86 -49.33
N ASN A 56 -14.11 26.79 -49.76
CA ASN A 56 -13.35 25.55 -49.72
C ASN A 56 -12.99 25.15 -48.27
N CYS A 57 -12.76 26.11 -47.37
CA CYS A 57 -12.55 25.84 -45.95
C CYS A 57 -13.82 25.34 -45.27
N CYS A 58 -14.97 25.98 -45.51
CA CYS A 58 -16.28 25.52 -45.02
C CYS A 58 -16.65 24.14 -45.58
N TRP A 59 -16.28 23.81 -46.81
CA TRP A 59 -16.48 22.48 -47.38
C TRP A 59 -15.57 21.42 -46.73
N ILE A 60 -14.29 21.75 -46.47
CA ILE A 60 -13.37 20.89 -45.72
C ILE A 60 -13.84 20.69 -44.28
N VAL A 61 -14.24 21.75 -43.57
CA VAL A 61 -14.82 21.66 -42.21
C VAL A 61 -16.11 20.85 -42.24
N GLY A 62 -16.98 21.05 -43.25
CA GLY A 62 -18.16 20.22 -43.47
C GLY A 62 -17.84 18.74 -43.65
N CYS A 63 -16.85 18.41 -44.47
CA CYS A 63 -16.37 17.03 -44.65
C CYS A 63 -15.74 16.46 -43.36
N ILE A 64 -14.98 17.24 -42.60
CA ILE A 64 -14.42 16.83 -41.30
C ILE A 64 -15.55 16.57 -40.31
N CYS A 65 -16.53 17.47 -40.18
CA CYS A 65 -17.70 17.27 -39.32
C CYS A 65 -18.51 16.04 -39.75
N VAL A 66 -18.82 15.86 -41.04
CA VAL A 66 -19.57 14.70 -41.53
C VAL A 66 -18.79 13.41 -41.32
N THR A 67 -17.48 13.36 -41.57
CA THR A 67 -16.68 12.15 -41.30
C THR A 67 -16.54 11.88 -39.81
N TRP A 68 -16.38 12.91 -38.97
CA TRP A 68 -16.37 12.77 -37.51
C TRP A 68 -17.71 12.25 -36.98
N TRP A 69 -18.84 12.83 -37.39
CA TRP A 69 -20.16 12.34 -37.02
C TRP A 69 -20.44 10.94 -37.58
N THR A 70 -19.93 10.59 -38.77
CA THR A 70 -20.06 9.23 -39.32
C THR A 70 -19.22 8.24 -38.53
N LEU A 71 -17.98 8.59 -38.13
CA LEU A 71 -17.13 7.77 -37.28
C LEU A 71 -17.72 7.63 -35.87
N LEU A 72 -18.27 8.70 -35.30
CA LEU A 72 -18.96 8.68 -34.01
C LEU A 72 -20.22 7.81 -34.07
N PHE A 73 -20.99 7.89 -35.16
CA PHE A 73 -22.15 7.03 -35.40
C PHE A 73 -21.73 5.56 -35.56
N LEU A 74 -20.72 5.27 -36.38
CA LEU A 74 -20.17 3.92 -36.54
C LEU A 74 -19.59 3.36 -35.23
N TYR A 75 -19.06 4.21 -34.35
CA TYR A 75 -18.62 3.84 -33.00
C TYR A 75 -19.80 3.50 -32.08
N ASN A 76 -20.86 4.33 -32.06
CA ASN A 76 -22.06 4.08 -31.27
C ASN A 76 -22.96 2.95 -31.82
N VAL A 77 -22.77 2.56 -33.09
CA VAL A 77 -23.45 1.42 -33.75
C VAL A 77 -22.56 0.17 -33.76
N MET A 78 -21.34 0.24 -33.24
CA MET A 78 -20.45 -0.91 -33.13
C MET A 78 -20.93 -1.86 -32.01
N PRO A 79 -21.13 -3.16 -32.28
CA PRO A 79 -21.34 -4.15 -31.22
C PRO A 79 -20.14 -4.20 -30.27
N ALA A 80 -20.37 -4.33 -28.96
CA ALA A 80 -19.31 -4.36 -27.94
C ALA A 80 -18.32 -5.52 -28.15
N SER A 81 -18.81 -6.64 -28.68
CA SER A 81 -18.04 -7.80 -29.13
C SER A 81 -17.16 -7.58 -30.36
N LEU A 82 -17.29 -6.48 -31.13
CA LEU A 82 -16.51 -6.29 -32.35
C LEU A 82 -15.04 -5.91 -32.06
N PRO A 83 -14.71 -4.96 -31.15
CA PRO A 83 -13.37 -4.79 -30.62
C PRO A 83 -12.78 -6.07 -30.01
N GLN A 84 -13.61 -6.87 -29.34
CA GLN A 84 -13.22 -8.12 -28.68
C GLN A 84 -12.85 -9.19 -29.71
N TYR A 85 -13.64 -9.37 -30.77
CA TYR A 85 -13.37 -10.25 -31.91
C TYR A 85 -12.11 -9.84 -32.68
N VAL A 86 -11.91 -8.53 -32.90
CA VAL A 86 -10.69 -8.01 -33.52
C VAL A 86 -9.46 -8.26 -32.63
N THR A 87 -9.60 -8.13 -31.31
CA THR A 87 -8.53 -8.45 -30.36
C THR A 87 -8.21 -9.94 -30.40
N GLU A 88 -9.20 -10.82 -30.26
CA GLU A 88 -9.02 -12.28 -30.30
C GLU A 88 -8.43 -12.77 -31.64
N ALA A 89 -8.80 -12.14 -32.76
CA ALA A 89 -8.21 -12.44 -34.07
C ALA A 89 -6.75 -11.97 -34.22
N ILE A 90 -6.27 -11.05 -33.38
CA ILE A 90 -4.90 -10.50 -33.39
C ILE A 90 -4.01 -11.18 -32.33
N THR A 91 -4.53 -11.43 -31.13
CA THR A 91 -3.78 -11.97 -29.98
C THR A 91 -3.96 -13.48 -29.78
N GLY A 92 -4.94 -14.08 -30.45
CA GLY A 92 -5.45 -15.41 -30.11
C GLY A 92 -6.43 -15.39 -28.92
N PRO A 93 -7.01 -16.54 -28.56
CA PRO A 93 -8.00 -16.66 -27.49
C PRO A 93 -7.41 -16.27 -26.14
N LEU A 94 -8.18 -15.51 -25.36
CA LEU A 94 -7.79 -15.10 -24.01
C LEU A 94 -7.55 -16.33 -23.11
N PRO A 95 -6.53 -16.31 -22.24
CA PRO A 95 -6.23 -17.43 -21.35
C PRO A 95 -7.39 -17.67 -20.36
N ASP A 96 -7.75 -18.93 -20.15
CA ASP A 96 -8.73 -19.34 -19.13
C ASP A 96 -8.40 -18.67 -17.77
N PRO A 97 -9.39 -18.01 -17.11
CA PRO A 97 -9.22 -17.57 -15.73
C PRO A 97 -8.78 -18.74 -14.83
N PRO A 98 -7.91 -18.52 -13.83
CA PRO A 98 -7.24 -19.61 -13.09
C PRO A 98 -8.18 -20.68 -12.54
N GLY A 99 -9.35 -20.30 -12.01
CA GLY A 99 -10.35 -21.25 -11.50
C GLY A 99 -11.11 -22.02 -12.59
N VAL A 100 -11.15 -21.52 -13.82
CA VAL A 100 -11.65 -22.30 -14.99
C VAL A 100 -10.57 -23.28 -15.45
N LYS A 101 -9.31 -22.83 -15.58
CA LYS A 101 -8.15 -23.67 -15.91
C LYS A 101 -8.00 -24.82 -14.92
N LEU A 102 -7.92 -24.52 -13.61
CA LEU A 102 -7.74 -25.53 -12.56
C LEU A 102 -8.93 -26.48 -12.44
N ARG A 103 -10.16 -26.03 -12.72
CA ARG A 103 -11.32 -26.92 -12.82
C ARG A 103 -11.22 -27.87 -14.03
N LYS A 104 -10.68 -27.43 -15.17
CA LYS A 104 -10.37 -28.29 -16.33
C LYS A 104 -9.26 -29.31 -16.01
N GLU A 105 -8.28 -28.93 -15.18
CA GLU A 105 -7.26 -29.84 -14.60
C GLU A 105 -7.83 -30.80 -13.54
N GLY A 106 -9.08 -30.63 -13.11
CA GLY A 106 -9.75 -31.50 -12.14
C GLY A 106 -9.52 -31.16 -10.66
N LEU A 107 -8.92 -30.00 -10.34
CA LEU A 107 -8.78 -29.53 -8.95
C LEU A 107 -10.15 -29.30 -8.30
N LYS A 108 -10.18 -29.54 -6.98
CA LYS A 108 -11.36 -29.36 -6.12
C LYS A 108 -10.93 -28.76 -4.79
N ALA A 109 -11.86 -28.06 -4.12
CA ALA A 109 -11.69 -27.62 -2.74
C ALA A 109 -11.32 -28.80 -1.82
N LYS A 110 -10.37 -28.57 -0.89
CA LYS A 110 -9.91 -29.60 0.05
C LYS A 110 -9.67 -29.04 1.45
N HIS A 111 -8.85 -28.00 1.59
CA HIS A 111 -8.59 -27.35 2.87
C HIS A 111 -9.51 -26.13 3.04
N PRO A 112 -10.08 -25.86 4.23
CA PRO A 112 -10.87 -24.66 4.44
C PRO A 112 -9.97 -23.42 4.34
N VAL A 113 -10.47 -22.33 3.76
CA VAL A 113 -9.68 -21.13 3.46
C VAL A 113 -10.07 -19.98 4.40
N VAL A 114 -9.09 -19.32 5.00
CA VAL A 114 -9.32 -18.14 5.86
C VAL A 114 -8.54 -16.94 5.34
N PHE A 115 -9.25 -15.89 4.95
CA PHE A 115 -8.67 -14.62 4.53
C PHE A 115 -8.47 -13.71 5.74
N VAL A 116 -7.28 -13.09 5.86
CA VAL A 116 -7.01 -12.08 6.90
C VAL A 116 -6.71 -10.73 6.22
N PRO A 117 -7.64 -9.76 6.28
CA PRO A 117 -7.55 -8.51 5.53
C PRO A 117 -6.37 -7.62 5.96
N GLY A 118 -5.88 -6.80 5.02
CA GLY A 118 -4.95 -5.70 5.28
C GLY A 118 -5.64 -4.47 5.88
N ILE A 119 -4.84 -3.45 6.21
CA ILE A 119 -5.36 -2.13 6.61
C ILE A 119 -6.32 -1.58 5.54
N VAL A 120 -7.37 -0.86 5.94
CA VAL A 120 -8.33 -0.22 5.02
C VAL A 120 -9.18 -1.19 4.16
N THR A 121 -8.87 -2.49 4.09
CA THR A 121 -9.61 -3.42 3.21
C THR A 121 -10.93 -3.94 3.79
N ALA A 122 -11.08 -4.03 5.11
CA ALA A 122 -12.35 -4.42 5.73
C ALA A 122 -13.28 -3.21 5.93
N GLY A 123 -14.57 -3.40 5.63
CA GLY A 123 -15.57 -2.34 5.79
C GLY A 123 -15.90 -2.04 7.26
N LEU A 124 -16.08 -0.77 7.60
CA LEU A 124 -16.37 -0.29 8.95
C LEU A 124 -17.73 0.41 9.02
N GLU A 125 -18.52 0.10 10.05
CA GLU A 125 -19.89 0.61 10.24
C GLU A 125 -20.01 1.42 11.54
N LEU A 126 -20.82 2.48 11.53
CA LEU A 126 -20.96 3.39 12.66
C LEU A 126 -22.05 2.92 13.63
N TRP A 127 -21.65 2.46 14.82
CA TRP A 127 -22.58 2.00 15.85
C TRP A 127 -22.93 3.06 16.91
N GLU A 128 -22.12 4.11 17.03
CA GLU A 128 -22.33 5.29 17.88
C GLU A 128 -21.58 6.48 17.26
N GLY A 129 -22.14 7.69 17.32
CA GLY A 129 -21.55 8.86 16.66
C GLY A 129 -21.90 10.19 17.33
N HIS A 130 -21.08 11.21 17.06
CA HIS A 130 -21.35 12.59 17.45
C HIS A 130 -22.42 13.23 16.52
N GLN A 131 -22.95 14.40 16.89
CA GLN A 131 -23.98 15.14 16.13
C GLN A 131 -23.64 15.37 14.64
N CYS A 132 -22.35 15.51 14.30
CA CYS A 132 -21.89 15.60 12.90
C CYS A 132 -22.10 14.32 12.07
N ALA A 133 -22.53 13.23 12.70
CA ALA A 133 -22.88 11.94 12.10
C ALA A 133 -24.34 11.53 12.40
N ASP A 134 -25.21 12.47 12.78
CA ASP A 134 -26.64 12.23 12.94
C ASP A 134 -27.24 11.65 11.65
N GLY A 135 -28.04 10.59 11.77
CA GLY A 135 -28.55 9.84 10.62
C GLY A 135 -27.54 8.92 9.91
N LEU A 136 -26.31 8.75 10.44
CA LEU A 136 -25.33 7.76 9.96
C LEU A 136 -25.25 6.49 10.83
N PHE A 137 -26.06 6.37 11.88
CA PHE A 137 -26.19 5.16 12.70
C PHE A 137 -26.48 3.91 11.85
N ARG A 138 -25.69 2.85 12.06
CA ARG A 138 -25.66 1.59 11.29
C ARG A 138 -25.44 1.76 9.78
N LYS A 139 -24.89 2.89 9.33
CA LYS A 139 -24.34 3.03 7.97
C LYS A 139 -22.87 2.69 7.94
N ARG A 140 -22.42 2.22 6.78
CA ARG A 140 -21.02 1.89 6.51
C ARG A 140 -20.25 3.17 6.17
N LEU A 141 -19.23 3.50 6.97
CA LEU A 141 -18.35 4.66 6.76
C LEU A 141 -17.13 4.31 5.89
N TRP A 142 -16.77 3.03 5.80
CA TRP A 142 -15.61 2.59 5.02
C TRP A 142 -15.93 1.32 4.21
N GLY A 143 -15.55 1.26 2.93
CA GLY A 143 -15.86 0.13 2.05
C GLY A 143 -17.35 0.01 1.65
N GLY A 144 -17.99 1.14 1.33
CA GLY A 144 -19.44 1.28 1.19
C GLY A 144 -20.02 1.14 -0.23
N THR A 145 -20.74 0.04 -0.47
CA THR A 145 -21.85 -0.03 -1.47
C THR A 145 -22.74 -1.27 -1.24
N PHE A 146 -22.19 -2.36 -0.70
CA PHE A 146 -22.89 -3.65 -0.52
C PHE A 146 -24.13 -3.66 0.39
N GLY A 147 -24.32 -2.66 1.27
CA GLY A 147 -25.36 -2.69 2.31
C GLY A 147 -26.80 -2.42 1.83
N GLU A 148 -26.98 -1.76 0.69
CA GLU A 148 -28.32 -1.46 0.15
C GLU A 148 -28.80 -2.48 -0.89
N VAL A 149 -27.87 -3.14 -1.59
CA VAL A 149 -28.13 -4.11 -2.67
C VAL A 149 -29.00 -5.28 -2.17
N TYR A 150 -28.75 -5.78 -0.96
CA TYR A 150 -29.55 -6.84 -0.32
C TYR A 150 -31.04 -6.50 -0.09
N LYS A 151 -31.45 -5.23 -0.23
CA LYS A 151 -32.86 -4.81 -0.12
C LYS A 151 -33.59 -4.75 -1.47
N ARG A 152 -32.92 -5.08 -2.58
CA ARG A 152 -33.46 -5.00 -3.95
C ARG A 152 -33.07 -6.26 -4.74
N PRO A 153 -33.88 -7.34 -4.73
CA PRO A 153 -33.46 -8.63 -5.28
C PRO A 153 -33.09 -8.61 -6.78
N LEU A 154 -33.73 -7.76 -7.60
CA LEU A 154 -33.36 -7.60 -9.01
C LEU A 154 -32.01 -6.88 -9.19
N CYS A 155 -31.78 -5.79 -8.43
CA CYS A 155 -30.50 -5.08 -8.43
C CYS A 155 -29.35 -5.92 -7.84
N TRP A 156 -29.64 -6.85 -6.92
CA TRP A 156 -28.68 -7.85 -6.48
C TRP A 156 -28.33 -8.85 -7.60
N VAL A 157 -29.30 -9.29 -8.40
CA VAL A 157 -29.03 -10.10 -9.60
C VAL A 157 -28.20 -9.31 -10.61
N GLU A 158 -28.52 -8.04 -10.89
CA GLU A 158 -27.76 -7.13 -11.77
C GLU A 158 -26.37 -6.70 -11.23
N HIS A 159 -26.01 -7.10 -10.02
CA HIS A 159 -24.66 -6.94 -9.43
C HIS A 159 -24.00 -8.28 -9.06
N MET A 160 -24.61 -9.38 -9.50
CA MET A 160 -24.11 -10.77 -9.40
C MET A 160 -24.19 -11.46 -10.77
N SER A 161 -24.40 -10.68 -11.83
CA SER A 161 -24.49 -11.12 -13.21
C SER A 161 -23.32 -10.55 -14.01
N LEU A 162 -22.34 -11.43 -14.23
CA LEU A 162 -21.23 -11.27 -15.18
C LEU A 162 -21.65 -10.48 -16.43
N ASP A 163 -20.78 -9.57 -16.89
CA ASP A 163 -20.98 -8.87 -18.16
C ASP A 163 -21.34 -9.86 -19.30
N ASN A 164 -22.35 -9.50 -20.10
CA ASN A 164 -23.02 -10.45 -21.00
C ASN A 164 -22.27 -10.69 -22.33
N GLU A 165 -21.17 -9.98 -22.60
CA GLU A 165 -20.28 -10.25 -23.75
C GLU A 165 -18.83 -10.59 -23.32
N THR A 166 -18.38 -10.19 -22.11
CA THR A 166 -17.02 -10.49 -21.59
C THR A 166 -16.98 -11.49 -20.43
N GLY A 167 -18.06 -11.69 -19.68
CA GLY A 167 -18.19 -12.75 -18.67
C GLY A 167 -17.43 -12.55 -17.35
N LEU A 168 -17.32 -11.32 -16.83
CA LEU A 168 -16.57 -10.99 -15.61
C LEU A 168 -17.40 -10.25 -14.54
N ASP A 169 -17.06 -10.50 -13.26
CA ASP A 169 -17.61 -9.91 -12.02
C ASP A 169 -16.44 -9.62 -11.03
N PRO A 170 -16.65 -8.79 -9.98
CA PRO A 170 -15.64 -8.52 -8.95
C PRO A 170 -15.47 -9.69 -7.94
N PRO A 171 -14.83 -9.43 -6.78
CA PRO A 171 -13.47 -9.87 -6.43
C PRO A 171 -12.93 -11.17 -7.07
N VAL A 172 -11.84 -11.01 -7.83
CA VAL A 172 -11.18 -12.04 -8.65
C VAL A 172 -10.81 -13.33 -7.88
N LEU A 173 -10.12 -13.24 -6.74
CA LEU A 173 -9.60 -14.43 -6.04
C LEU A 173 -10.72 -15.31 -5.46
N ILE A 174 -11.75 -14.71 -4.84
CA ILE A 174 -12.89 -15.44 -4.27
C ILE A 174 -13.71 -16.10 -5.37
N ALA A 175 -13.98 -15.37 -6.47
CA ALA A 175 -14.68 -15.90 -7.63
C ALA A 175 -13.96 -17.11 -8.25
N ASN A 176 -12.62 -17.08 -8.32
CA ASN A 176 -11.83 -18.20 -8.84
C ASN A 176 -11.86 -19.42 -7.90
N LEU A 177 -11.74 -19.25 -6.59
CA LEU A 177 -11.90 -20.35 -5.62
C LEU A 177 -13.27 -21.02 -5.70
N ALA A 178 -14.34 -20.23 -5.85
CA ALA A 178 -15.70 -20.77 -6.04
C ALA A 178 -15.80 -21.69 -7.28
N ARG A 179 -15.03 -21.46 -8.35
CA ARG A 179 -15.03 -22.33 -9.54
C ARG A 179 -14.52 -23.75 -9.27
N ILE A 180 -13.68 -23.98 -8.24
CA ILE A 180 -13.24 -25.34 -7.83
C ILE A 180 -14.07 -25.92 -6.67
N GLY A 181 -15.22 -25.32 -6.34
CA GLY A 181 -16.15 -25.84 -5.34
C GLY A 181 -15.95 -25.32 -3.92
N TYR A 182 -15.34 -24.15 -3.74
CA TYR A 182 -15.41 -23.43 -2.47
C TYR A 182 -16.77 -22.76 -2.28
N GLU A 183 -17.33 -22.93 -1.08
CA GLU A 183 -18.59 -22.34 -0.60
C GLU A 183 -18.35 -21.52 0.68
N GLU A 184 -19.34 -20.75 1.12
CA GLU A 184 -19.32 -19.98 2.38
C GLU A 184 -18.93 -20.84 3.60
N LYS A 185 -19.44 -22.07 3.70
CA LYS A 185 -19.07 -23.02 4.78
C LYS A 185 -17.60 -23.45 4.80
N THR A 186 -16.85 -23.16 3.72
CA THR A 186 -15.43 -23.51 3.54
C THR A 186 -14.52 -22.29 3.36
N MET A 187 -15.07 -21.07 3.40
CA MET A 187 -14.33 -19.82 3.26
C MET A 187 -14.73 -18.83 4.37
N TYR A 188 -13.77 -18.35 5.15
CA TYR A 188 -14.00 -17.37 6.21
C TYR A 188 -13.19 -16.09 5.98
N MET A 189 -13.83 -14.94 6.16
CA MET A 189 -13.17 -13.62 6.16
C MET A 189 -12.99 -13.17 7.61
N ALA A 190 -11.75 -13.22 8.10
CA ALA A 190 -11.36 -12.85 9.45
C ALA A 190 -11.28 -11.32 9.62
N SER A 191 -12.40 -10.61 9.40
CA SER A 191 -12.46 -9.15 9.53
C SER A 191 -12.25 -8.67 10.96
N TYR A 192 -11.50 -7.57 11.09
CA TYR A 192 -11.14 -6.91 12.35
C TYR A 192 -11.13 -5.39 12.17
N ASP A 193 -11.23 -4.63 13.27
CA ASP A 193 -11.04 -3.18 13.22
C ASP A 193 -9.55 -2.86 13.05
N TRP A 194 -9.16 -2.72 11.79
CA TRP A 194 -7.79 -2.46 11.35
C TRP A 194 -7.18 -1.13 11.83
N ARG A 195 -7.88 -0.35 12.66
CA ARG A 195 -7.32 0.85 13.33
C ARG A 195 -6.72 0.54 14.70
N LEU A 196 -7.19 -0.52 15.36
CA LEU A 196 -6.76 -0.87 16.72
C LEU A 196 -5.42 -1.60 16.73
N SER A 197 -4.69 -1.49 17.85
CA SER A 197 -3.59 -2.40 18.13
C SER A 197 -4.10 -3.85 18.24
N PHE A 198 -3.25 -4.82 17.88
CA PHE A 198 -3.71 -6.20 17.64
C PHE A 198 -4.23 -6.91 18.89
N GLN A 199 -3.77 -6.53 20.09
CA GLN A 199 -4.35 -7.04 21.34
C GLN A 199 -5.68 -6.36 21.68
N ASN A 200 -5.89 -5.10 21.26
CA ASN A 200 -7.11 -4.37 21.57
C ASN A 200 -8.32 -4.81 20.72
N THR A 201 -8.11 -5.46 19.56
CA THR A 201 -9.20 -6.14 18.83
C THR A 201 -9.76 -7.34 19.59
N GLU A 202 -8.97 -7.95 20.50
CA GLU A 202 -9.46 -8.96 21.43
C GLU A 202 -10.15 -8.32 22.64
N VAL A 203 -9.54 -7.31 23.26
CA VAL A 203 -10.10 -6.62 24.44
C VAL A 203 -11.45 -5.96 24.14
N ARG A 204 -11.63 -5.36 22.95
CA ARG A 204 -12.87 -4.68 22.57
C ARG A 204 -13.91 -5.60 21.92
N ASP A 205 -13.48 -6.43 20.96
CA ASP A 205 -14.40 -7.13 20.04
C ASP A 205 -14.32 -8.67 20.14
N GLN A 206 -13.43 -9.20 20.99
CA GLN A 206 -13.10 -10.64 21.08
C GLN A 206 -12.68 -11.25 19.73
N THR A 207 -11.98 -10.48 18.90
CA THR A 207 -11.71 -10.86 17.50
C THR A 207 -10.77 -12.05 17.37
N LEU A 208 -9.73 -12.15 18.20
CA LEU A 208 -8.77 -13.26 18.15
C LEU A 208 -9.46 -14.56 18.64
N SER A 209 -10.28 -14.47 19.68
CA SER A 209 -11.15 -15.57 20.13
C SER A 209 -12.14 -16.01 19.06
N ARG A 210 -12.74 -15.07 18.32
CA ARG A 210 -13.64 -15.39 17.19
C ARG A 210 -12.89 -16.10 16.06
N ILE A 211 -11.70 -15.63 15.68
CA ILE A 211 -10.88 -16.24 14.63
C ILE A 211 -10.46 -17.66 15.03
N LYS A 212 -10.04 -17.87 16.29
CA LYS A 212 -9.72 -19.19 16.84
C LYS A 212 -10.92 -20.15 16.68
N SER A 213 -12.07 -19.81 17.24
CA SER A 213 -13.27 -20.67 17.21
C SER A 213 -13.77 -20.93 15.79
N SER A 214 -13.66 -19.95 14.88
CA SER A 214 -13.98 -20.13 13.47
C SER A 214 -13.04 -21.12 12.78
N ILE A 215 -11.72 -21.05 13.02
CA ILE A 215 -10.75 -22.00 12.47
C ILE A 215 -10.99 -23.41 13.03
N GLU A 216 -11.19 -23.55 14.35
CA GLU A 216 -11.49 -24.84 15.00
C GLU A 216 -12.75 -25.48 14.40
N LEU A 217 -13.84 -24.71 14.27
CA LEU A 217 -15.10 -25.18 13.68
C LEU A 217 -14.95 -25.56 12.19
N MET A 218 -14.22 -24.78 11.39
CA MET A 218 -14.00 -25.08 9.97
C MET A 218 -13.15 -26.33 9.75
N VAL A 219 -12.14 -26.57 10.58
CA VAL A 219 -11.30 -27.77 10.48
C VAL A 219 -12.10 -29.02 10.85
N GLU A 220 -12.90 -28.96 11.93
CA GLU A 220 -13.78 -30.07 12.34
C GLU A 220 -14.86 -30.34 11.28
N ALA A 221 -15.61 -29.33 10.87
CA ALA A 221 -16.70 -29.45 9.88
C ALA A 221 -16.21 -29.92 8.50
N ASN A 222 -14.94 -29.71 8.17
CA ASN A 222 -14.30 -30.17 6.94
C ASN A 222 -13.46 -31.45 7.14
N GLY A 223 -13.82 -32.29 8.13
CA GLY A 223 -13.29 -33.64 8.31
C GLY A 223 -11.84 -33.69 8.80
N GLY A 224 -11.41 -32.73 9.63
CA GLY A 224 -10.05 -32.63 10.15
C GLY A 224 -9.02 -32.05 9.17
N ASN A 225 -9.45 -31.58 7.98
CA ASN A 225 -8.55 -30.92 7.03
C ASN A 225 -8.13 -29.55 7.56
N LYS A 226 -6.88 -29.45 8.02
CA LYS A 226 -6.25 -28.20 8.51
C LYS A 226 -6.43 -27.04 7.52
N ALA A 227 -6.66 -25.83 8.02
CA ALA A 227 -6.97 -24.63 7.24
C ALA A 227 -5.76 -24.06 6.47
N VAL A 228 -6.02 -23.45 5.32
CA VAL A 228 -5.07 -22.61 4.57
C VAL A 228 -5.42 -21.15 4.83
N ILE A 229 -4.47 -20.40 5.38
CA ILE A 229 -4.67 -19.00 5.77
C ILE A 229 -4.03 -18.10 4.73
N ILE A 230 -4.74 -17.07 4.29
CA ILE A 230 -4.31 -16.10 3.27
C ILE A 230 -4.37 -14.69 3.88
N PRO A 231 -3.34 -14.29 4.67
CA PRO A 231 -3.20 -12.93 5.11
C PRO A 231 -2.63 -12.01 4.00
N HIS A 232 -3.20 -10.81 3.85
CA HIS A 232 -2.73 -9.77 2.92
C HIS A 232 -2.22 -8.54 3.68
N SER A 233 -1.12 -7.93 3.20
CA SER A 233 -0.59 -6.67 3.72
C SER A 233 -0.41 -6.71 5.25
N MET A 234 -0.84 -5.67 5.98
CA MET A 234 -0.82 -5.63 7.46
C MET A 234 -1.48 -6.85 8.14
N GLY A 235 -2.41 -7.54 7.46
CA GLY A 235 -3.03 -8.79 7.93
C GLY A 235 -2.01 -9.92 8.18
N VAL A 236 -0.84 -9.85 7.56
CA VAL A 236 0.30 -10.75 7.80
C VAL A 236 0.87 -10.57 9.20
N LEU A 237 1.05 -9.31 9.63
CA LEU A 237 1.51 -9.00 10.99
C LEU A 237 0.43 -9.35 12.03
N TYR A 238 -0.85 -9.13 11.69
CA TYR A 238 -1.98 -9.50 12.53
C TYR A 238 -2.09 -11.02 12.71
N PHE A 239 -1.89 -11.81 11.63
CA PHE A 239 -1.91 -13.27 11.75
C PHE A 239 -0.67 -13.85 12.43
N LEU A 240 0.51 -13.23 12.28
CA LEU A 240 1.70 -13.56 13.07
C LEU A 240 1.43 -13.38 14.59
N HIS A 241 0.79 -12.26 14.96
CA HIS A 241 0.33 -12.02 16.34
C HIS A 241 -0.68 -13.07 16.80
N PHE A 242 -1.68 -13.38 15.97
CA PHE A 242 -2.68 -14.40 16.27
C PHE A 242 -2.05 -15.79 16.52
N MET A 243 -1.10 -16.23 15.70
CA MET A 243 -0.41 -17.52 15.89
C MET A 243 0.29 -17.64 17.24
N LYS A 244 0.81 -16.54 17.80
CA LYS A 244 1.38 -16.53 19.15
C LYS A 244 0.35 -16.36 20.25
N TRP A 245 -0.62 -15.48 20.04
CA TRP A 245 -1.73 -15.30 20.96
C TRP A 245 -2.48 -16.62 21.20
N VAL A 246 -2.73 -17.43 20.17
CA VAL A 246 -3.48 -18.68 20.30
C VAL A 246 -2.68 -19.80 20.98
N GLU A 247 -1.35 -19.85 20.80
CA GLU A 247 -0.48 -20.76 21.56
C GLU A 247 -0.35 -20.36 23.04
N ALA A 248 -0.35 -19.06 23.33
CA ALA A 248 -0.11 -18.52 24.66
C ALA A 248 -1.27 -18.78 25.66
N PRO A 249 -0.97 -18.94 26.96
CA PRO A 249 -1.98 -19.24 27.97
C PRO A 249 -2.91 -18.04 28.27
N ALA A 250 -4.15 -18.36 28.60
CA ALA A 250 -5.10 -17.40 29.15
C ALA A 250 -4.61 -16.84 30.51
N PRO A 251 -4.92 -15.58 30.87
CA PRO A 251 -5.80 -14.65 30.16
C PRO A 251 -5.12 -13.76 29.10
N MET A 252 -3.81 -13.88 28.86
CA MET A 252 -3.11 -13.02 27.89
C MET A 252 -3.24 -13.53 26.45
N GLY A 253 -3.20 -14.85 26.28
CA GLY A 253 -3.44 -15.56 25.01
C GLY A 253 -4.75 -16.36 25.01
N GLY A 254 -5.05 -16.95 23.87
CA GLY A 254 -6.27 -17.73 23.59
C GLY A 254 -6.27 -19.16 24.13
N GLY A 255 -5.20 -19.62 24.78
CA GLY A 255 -5.16 -20.90 25.48
C GLY A 255 -5.37 -22.14 24.60
N GLY A 256 -5.02 -22.08 23.31
CA GLY A 256 -5.03 -23.24 22.40
C GLY A 256 -3.85 -24.20 22.64
N GLY A 257 -2.76 -23.71 23.25
CA GLY A 257 -1.56 -24.48 23.55
C GLY A 257 -0.57 -24.60 22.37
N PRO A 258 0.65 -25.09 22.62
CA PRO A 258 1.77 -24.99 21.66
C PRO A 258 1.57 -25.78 20.36
N ASP A 259 0.71 -26.81 20.36
CA ASP A 259 0.44 -27.59 19.15
C ASP A 259 -0.78 -27.08 18.36
N TRP A 260 -1.40 -25.96 18.76
CA TRP A 260 -2.64 -25.48 18.14
C TRP A 260 -2.46 -25.21 16.65
N CYS A 261 -1.39 -24.51 16.26
CA CYS A 261 -1.09 -24.25 14.85
C CYS A 261 -0.78 -25.55 14.09
N ALA A 262 -0.09 -26.51 14.72
CA ALA A 262 0.23 -27.80 14.12
C ALA A 262 -1.01 -28.67 13.86
N LYS A 263 -2.05 -28.53 14.70
CA LYS A 263 -3.34 -29.22 14.56
C LYS A 263 -4.24 -28.56 13.52
N HIS A 264 -4.31 -27.23 13.49
CA HIS A 264 -5.33 -26.52 12.71
C HIS A 264 -4.85 -25.86 11.42
N ILE A 265 -3.54 -25.67 11.18
CA ILE A 265 -3.03 -24.93 10.02
C ILE A 265 -2.23 -25.84 9.06
N LYS A 266 -2.63 -25.85 7.78
CA LYS A 266 -1.91 -26.52 6.67
C LYS A 266 -0.82 -25.60 6.10
N ALA A 267 -1.16 -24.34 5.87
CA ALA A 267 -0.26 -23.35 5.29
C ALA A 267 -0.69 -21.92 5.64
N VAL A 268 0.28 -21.00 5.61
CA VAL A 268 0.06 -19.55 5.69
C VAL A 268 0.67 -18.90 4.45
N ILE A 269 -0.17 -18.28 3.62
CA ILE A 269 0.18 -17.70 2.32
C ILE A 269 0.14 -16.18 2.43
N ASN A 270 1.27 -15.59 2.79
CA ASN A 270 1.39 -14.16 3.11
C ASN A 270 1.53 -13.35 1.83
N ILE A 271 0.51 -12.59 1.45
CA ILE A 271 0.51 -11.77 0.23
C ILE A 271 0.94 -10.34 0.58
N GLY A 272 2.05 -9.86 0.03
CA GLY A 272 2.58 -8.51 0.25
C GLY A 272 2.86 -8.20 1.72
N GLY A 273 3.40 -9.17 2.47
CA GLY A 273 3.52 -9.07 3.93
C GLY A 273 4.65 -8.16 4.42
N PRO A 274 4.37 -7.01 5.08
CA PRO A 274 5.39 -6.07 5.53
C PRO A 274 6.02 -6.53 6.86
N PHE A 275 6.63 -7.72 6.88
CA PHE A 275 7.17 -8.35 8.09
C PHE A 275 8.07 -7.39 8.87
N LEU A 276 8.98 -6.72 8.16
CA LEU A 276 9.96 -5.81 8.73
C LEU A 276 9.47 -4.35 8.77
N GLY A 277 8.21 -4.08 8.41
CA GLY A 277 7.68 -2.73 8.26
C GLY A 277 7.95 -2.11 6.88
N VAL A 278 7.52 -0.86 6.67
CA VAL A 278 7.71 -0.10 5.43
C VAL A 278 8.07 1.36 5.73
N PRO A 279 9.05 1.96 5.01
CA PRO A 279 9.37 3.38 5.16
C PRO A 279 8.18 4.32 4.92
N LYS A 280 7.23 3.93 4.06
CA LYS A 280 5.97 4.65 3.78
C LYS A 280 5.09 4.87 5.02
N ALA A 281 5.16 3.98 6.01
CA ALA A 281 4.47 4.18 7.30
C ALA A 281 5.10 5.32 8.12
N VAL A 282 6.43 5.49 8.03
CA VAL A 282 7.16 6.55 8.74
C VAL A 282 6.84 7.92 8.13
N ALA A 283 6.87 8.06 6.80
CA ALA A 283 6.48 9.31 6.12
C ALA A 283 5.03 9.70 6.44
N GLY A 284 4.11 8.73 6.44
CA GLY A 284 2.71 8.93 6.82
C GLY A 284 2.52 9.39 8.28
N LEU A 285 3.26 8.81 9.24
CA LEU A 285 3.18 9.23 10.65
C LEU A 285 3.93 10.55 10.94
N PHE A 286 5.00 10.82 10.19
CA PHE A 286 5.85 11.99 10.34
C PHE A 286 5.20 13.25 9.74
N SER A 287 4.91 13.25 8.44
CA SER A 287 4.38 14.43 7.74
C SER A 287 3.00 14.25 7.10
N ALA A 288 2.38 13.07 7.23
CA ALA A 288 1.16 12.69 6.49
C ALA A 288 1.30 12.84 4.96
N GLU A 289 2.52 12.63 4.44
CA GLU A 289 2.80 12.62 3.01
C GLU A 289 3.26 11.23 2.54
N ALA A 290 2.99 10.97 1.27
CA ALA A 290 3.64 9.94 0.45
C ALA A 290 3.99 10.60 -0.89
N ARG A 291 4.71 9.88 -1.77
CA ARG A 291 5.20 10.39 -3.06
C ARG A 291 4.13 11.15 -3.87
N ASP A 292 2.94 10.57 -4.00
CA ASP A 292 1.86 11.11 -4.83
C ASP A 292 1.29 12.43 -4.28
N ILE A 293 1.23 12.57 -2.95
CA ILE A 293 0.78 13.78 -2.25
C ILE A 293 1.81 14.90 -2.46
N ALA A 294 3.10 14.58 -2.32
CA ALA A 294 4.19 15.54 -2.50
C ALA A 294 4.25 16.07 -3.94
N VAL A 295 4.08 15.19 -4.94
CA VAL A 295 4.02 15.55 -6.36
C VAL A 295 2.75 16.36 -6.68
N ALA A 296 1.58 15.96 -6.19
CA ALA A 296 0.33 16.70 -6.40
C ALA A 296 0.39 18.12 -5.83
N ARG A 297 0.98 18.30 -4.63
CA ARG A 297 1.24 19.62 -4.04
C ARG A 297 2.19 20.47 -4.88
N ALA A 298 3.23 19.87 -5.46
CA ALA A 298 4.20 20.58 -6.29
C ALA A 298 3.59 21.09 -7.60
N ILE A 299 2.71 20.31 -8.23
CA ILE A 299 2.04 20.65 -9.49
C ILE A 299 0.87 21.61 -9.27
N ALA A 300 0.07 21.42 -8.21
CA ALA A 300 -1.20 22.12 -8.00
C ALA A 300 -1.35 22.71 -6.58
N PRO A 301 -0.45 23.61 -6.12
CA PRO A 301 -0.47 24.15 -4.75
C PRO A 301 -1.79 24.86 -4.40
N GLY A 302 -2.45 25.49 -5.39
CA GLY A 302 -3.74 26.16 -5.20
C GLY A 302 -4.88 25.22 -4.78
N VAL A 303 -4.85 23.95 -5.18
CA VAL A 303 -5.89 22.96 -4.83
C VAL A 303 -5.73 22.51 -3.37
N LEU A 304 -4.51 22.52 -2.83
CA LEU A 304 -4.22 22.20 -1.43
C LEU A 304 -4.23 23.42 -0.48
N ASN A 305 -4.62 24.62 -0.91
CA ASN A 305 -4.65 25.79 -0.02
C ASN A 305 -5.72 25.69 1.10
N ASN A 306 -6.87 25.07 0.85
CA ASN A 306 -7.78 24.62 1.92
C ASN A 306 -7.30 23.32 2.59
N GLY A 307 -6.35 22.62 1.96
CA GLY A 307 -5.85 21.31 2.31
C GLY A 307 -4.83 21.28 3.46
N PHE A 308 -4.21 22.41 3.85
CA PHE A 308 -3.27 22.42 4.99
C PHE A 308 -3.92 21.95 6.30
N GLN A 309 -5.12 22.45 6.61
CA GLN A 309 -5.92 21.94 7.73
C GLN A 309 -6.35 20.48 7.51
N THR A 310 -6.71 20.11 6.28
CA THR A 310 -7.05 18.70 5.94
C THR A 310 -5.89 17.75 6.24
N MET A 311 -4.65 18.11 5.92
CA MET A 311 -3.46 17.29 6.21
C MET A 311 -3.16 17.25 7.72
N GLN A 312 -3.37 18.33 8.47
CA GLN A 312 -3.27 18.30 9.94
C GLN A 312 -4.35 17.41 10.57
N HIS A 313 -5.58 17.43 10.06
CA HIS A 313 -6.66 16.54 10.48
C HIS A 313 -6.38 15.07 10.12
N ILE A 314 -5.90 14.80 8.90
CA ILE A 314 -5.48 13.45 8.45
C ILE A 314 -4.35 12.95 9.35
N MET A 315 -3.27 13.72 9.54
CA MET A 315 -2.18 13.35 10.43
C MET A 315 -2.68 13.06 11.85
N ARG A 316 -3.49 13.93 12.44
CA ARG A 316 -4.06 13.73 13.79
C ARG A 316 -4.94 12.47 13.86
N MET A 317 -5.66 12.14 12.79
CA MET A 317 -6.50 10.95 12.69
C MET A 317 -5.67 9.66 12.49
N SER A 318 -4.73 9.63 11.55
CA SER A 318 -3.84 8.48 11.32
C SER A 318 -2.96 8.19 12.53
N ARG A 319 -2.51 9.23 13.28
CA ARG A 319 -1.82 9.07 14.57
C ARG A 319 -2.70 8.52 15.71
N THR A 320 -4.01 8.25 15.51
CA THR A 320 -4.82 7.42 16.44
C THR A 320 -4.98 5.97 16.01
N TRP A 321 -4.59 5.61 14.78
CA TRP A 321 -4.66 4.24 14.28
C TRP A 321 -3.43 3.45 14.72
N ASP A 322 -3.42 2.99 15.99
CA ASP A 322 -2.30 2.26 16.60
C ASP A 322 -1.76 1.12 15.72
N SER A 323 -2.64 0.45 14.97
CA SER A 323 -2.29 -0.61 14.00
C SER A 323 -1.20 -0.20 13.01
N THR A 324 -1.19 1.04 12.53
CA THR A 324 -0.21 1.57 11.57
C THR A 324 1.21 1.47 12.10
N MET A 325 1.36 1.55 13.42
CA MET A 325 2.65 1.49 14.11
C MET A 325 3.26 0.08 14.05
N SER A 326 2.47 -0.96 13.80
CA SER A 326 2.99 -2.30 13.48
C SER A 326 3.86 -2.32 12.22
N MET A 327 3.66 -1.36 11.31
CA MET A 327 4.34 -1.25 10.02
C MET A 327 5.55 -0.31 10.04
N ILE A 328 5.95 0.23 11.19
CA ILE A 328 7.23 0.95 11.33
C ILE A 328 8.40 -0.05 11.09
N PRO A 329 9.50 0.38 10.42
CA PRO A 329 10.71 -0.43 10.24
C PRO A 329 11.20 -1.14 11.51
N LYS A 330 11.53 -2.43 11.38
CA LYS A 330 11.98 -3.31 12.47
C LYS A 330 13.41 -3.81 12.22
N GLY A 331 14.14 -4.02 13.31
CA GLY A 331 15.51 -4.52 13.33
C GLY A 331 16.58 -3.44 13.16
N GLY A 332 16.19 -2.17 13.12
CA GLY A 332 17.12 -1.03 13.05
C GLY A 332 18.10 -1.10 11.89
N ASP A 333 19.27 -0.49 12.09
CA ASP A 333 20.26 -0.28 11.03
C ASP A 333 20.90 -1.62 10.60
N THR A 334 20.91 -2.63 11.48
CA THR A 334 21.30 -4.03 11.15
C THR A 334 20.50 -4.64 9.99
N ILE A 335 19.23 -4.23 9.83
CA ILE A 335 18.36 -4.72 8.76
C ILE A 335 18.29 -3.73 7.59
N TRP A 336 18.15 -2.44 7.88
CA TRP A 336 17.79 -1.42 6.88
C TRP A 336 18.98 -0.62 6.32
N GLY A 337 20.19 -0.83 6.87
CA GLY A 337 21.36 -0.02 6.55
C GLY A 337 21.54 1.17 7.50
N ASP A 338 22.72 1.78 7.41
CA ASP A 338 23.18 2.88 8.25
C ASP A 338 23.37 4.17 7.40
N LEU A 339 24.45 4.94 7.63
CA LEU A 339 24.76 6.12 6.82
C LEU A 339 25.46 5.79 5.49
N ASP A 340 26.14 4.66 5.39
CA ASP A 340 27.09 4.35 4.31
C ASP A 340 26.83 2.99 3.64
N TRP A 341 26.07 2.10 4.28
CA TRP A 341 25.71 0.78 3.77
C TRP A 341 24.19 0.55 3.75
N SER A 342 23.73 -0.28 2.81
CA SER A 342 22.41 -0.93 2.85
C SER A 342 22.41 -2.27 2.11
N PRO A 343 21.46 -3.18 2.40
CA PRO A 343 21.30 -4.42 1.64
C PRO A 343 21.09 -4.15 0.14
N GLU A 344 20.25 -3.18 -0.21
CA GLU A 344 19.91 -2.83 -1.59
C GLU A 344 20.97 -2.00 -2.32
N GLU A 345 22.11 -1.69 -1.69
CA GLU A 345 23.20 -0.94 -2.34
C GLU A 345 23.66 -1.65 -3.64
N GLY A 346 23.64 -0.90 -4.75
CA GLY A 346 23.87 -1.41 -6.11
C GLY A 346 22.59 -1.74 -6.88
N TYR A 347 21.40 -1.57 -6.30
CA TYR A 347 20.14 -1.62 -7.04
C TYR A 347 20.04 -0.49 -8.09
N THR A 348 19.59 -0.85 -9.29
CA THR A 348 19.25 0.05 -10.39
C THR A 348 17.85 -0.30 -10.90
N PRO A 349 16.98 0.67 -11.25
CA PRO A 349 15.63 0.38 -11.73
C PRO A 349 15.68 -0.46 -13.01
N MET A 350 14.97 -1.59 -13.03
CA MET A 350 15.05 -2.51 -14.16
C MET A 350 14.21 -1.99 -15.34
N LYS A 351 14.84 -1.78 -16.51
CA LYS A 351 14.10 -1.46 -17.73
C LYS A 351 13.16 -2.60 -18.10
N SER A 352 11.91 -2.26 -18.45
CA SER A 352 10.94 -3.21 -18.98
C SER A 352 11.46 -3.80 -20.28
N LYS A 353 11.95 -5.05 -20.23
CA LYS A 353 12.43 -5.76 -21.42
C LYS A 353 11.25 -6.09 -22.32
N GLN A 354 10.99 -5.22 -23.30
CA GLN A 354 10.27 -5.61 -24.51
C GLN A 354 10.93 -6.87 -25.08
N ARG A 355 10.20 -7.99 -25.07
CA ARG A 355 10.62 -9.26 -25.68
C ARG A 355 10.50 -9.18 -27.21
N ASN A 356 11.27 -8.28 -27.83
CA ASN A 356 11.59 -8.44 -29.24
C ASN A 356 12.45 -9.69 -29.37
N THR A 357 11.83 -10.74 -29.88
CA THR A 357 12.45 -12.05 -30.06
C THR A 357 13.28 -11.98 -31.33
N ASP A 358 14.59 -11.77 -31.20
CA ASP A 358 15.51 -11.95 -32.31
C ASP A 358 16.81 -12.62 -31.87
N THR A 359 17.34 -13.48 -32.74
CA THR A 359 18.23 -14.58 -32.30
C THR A 359 19.65 -14.42 -32.85
N GLN A 360 20.55 -13.80 -32.08
CA GLN A 360 21.99 -13.83 -32.36
C GLN A 360 22.83 -14.16 -31.11
N LYS A 361 23.92 -14.90 -31.35
CA LYS A 361 24.95 -15.31 -30.38
C LYS A 361 26.16 -14.37 -30.46
N ALA A 362 27.10 -14.57 -29.54
CA ALA A 362 28.42 -13.91 -29.40
C ALA A 362 28.36 -12.58 -28.61
N SER A 363 29.36 -12.25 -27.77
CA SER A 363 30.58 -13.00 -27.37
C SER A 363 31.00 -12.63 -25.94
N GLN A 364 31.97 -13.38 -25.41
CA GLN A 364 32.60 -13.10 -24.11
C GLN A 364 33.54 -11.87 -24.15
N ASP A 365 33.82 -11.36 -22.95
CA ASP A 365 35.01 -10.61 -22.52
C ASP A 365 35.39 -9.35 -23.31
N GLY A 366 34.88 -8.21 -22.82
CA GLY A 366 35.52 -6.89 -22.92
C GLY A 366 36.08 -6.47 -21.55
N PRO A 367 37.06 -5.55 -21.48
CA PRO A 367 37.67 -5.15 -20.21
C PRO A 367 36.68 -4.38 -19.30
N GLU A 368 37.01 -4.29 -18.02
CA GLU A 368 36.36 -3.38 -17.07
C GLU A 368 36.57 -1.93 -17.52
N SER A 369 35.65 -1.42 -18.34
CA SER A 369 35.57 0.01 -18.65
C SER A 369 35.30 0.77 -17.35
N GLU A 370 36.13 1.78 -17.09
CA GLU A 370 36.13 2.56 -15.85
C GLU A 370 34.72 2.83 -15.32
N ILE A 371 34.46 2.44 -14.07
CA ILE A 371 33.18 2.67 -13.42
C ILE A 371 33.00 4.18 -13.27
N SER A 372 32.27 4.77 -14.23
CA SER A 372 31.64 6.07 -14.09
C SER A 372 31.02 6.15 -12.69
N GLN A 373 31.31 7.21 -11.95
CA GLN A 373 30.87 7.39 -10.57
C GLN A 373 29.36 7.68 -10.52
N THR A 374 28.55 6.67 -10.83
CA THR A 374 27.11 6.66 -10.58
C THR A 374 26.91 6.83 -9.08
N LYS A 375 26.29 7.95 -8.71
CA LYS A 375 26.03 8.30 -7.31
C LYS A 375 25.25 7.17 -6.66
N ARG A 376 25.83 6.52 -5.65
CA ARG A 376 25.17 5.43 -4.93
C ARG A 376 24.08 6.02 -4.06
N ALA A 377 22.85 5.51 -4.22
CA ALA A 377 21.74 5.90 -3.36
C ALA A 377 21.95 5.32 -1.95
N ASN A 378 22.09 6.22 -0.96
CA ASN A 378 22.37 5.87 0.43
C ASN A 378 21.11 5.38 1.17
N TYR A 379 20.54 4.24 0.77
CA TYR A 379 19.20 3.81 1.21
C TYR A 379 19.02 3.61 2.73
N GLY A 380 20.08 3.41 3.51
CA GLY A 380 20.00 3.37 4.99
C GLY A 380 19.56 4.72 5.61
N ARG A 381 19.76 5.83 4.88
CA ARG A 381 19.36 7.20 5.24
C ARG A 381 17.87 7.45 4.99
N ILE A 382 16.99 6.71 5.67
CA ILE A 382 15.54 6.67 5.40
C ILE A 382 14.89 8.07 5.40
N ILE A 383 15.35 9.03 6.21
CA ILE A 383 15.03 10.46 6.03
C ILE A 383 16.33 11.26 5.98
N SER A 384 16.46 12.12 4.95
CA SER A 384 17.57 13.07 4.79
C SER A 384 17.03 14.49 4.59
N PHE A 385 17.51 15.47 5.35
CA PHE A 385 17.13 16.88 5.22
C PHE A 385 18.06 17.60 4.23
N GLY A 386 17.62 17.72 2.97
CA GLY A 386 18.41 18.23 1.85
C GLY A 386 18.90 17.13 0.90
N LYS A 387 18.95 17.44 -0.41
CA LYS A 387 19.43 16.49 -1.45
C LYS A 387 20.96 16.36 -1.40
N ASP A 388 21.64 17.46 -1.15
CA ASP A 388 23.05 17.55 -0.78
C ASP A 388 23.40 16.61 0.38
N VAL A 389 22.62 16.64 1.45
CA VAL A 389 22.78 15.77 2.64
C VAL A 389 22.51 14.29 2.31
N ALA A 390 21.56 14.00 1.42
CA ALA A 390 21.28 12.62 1.00
C ALA A 390 22.44 12.02 0.17
N GLU A 391 23.15 12.84 -0.60
CA GLU A 391 24.26 12.44 -1.48
C GLU A 391 25.65 12.52 -0.83
N ALA A 392 25.84 13.35 0.21
CA ALA A 392 27.13 13.59 0.86
C ALA A 392 27.79 12.33 1.46
N LEU A 393 29.11 12.34 1.63
CA LEU A 393 29.82 11.33 2.42
C LEU A 393 29.45 11.49 3.91
N SER A 394 29.38 10.41 4.68
CA SER A 394 29.02 10.50 6.12
C SER A 394 30.01 11.33 6.94
N SER A 395 31.26 11.45 6.50
CA SER A 395 32.29 12.36 7.06
C SER A 395 31.89 13.83 7.03
N ASP A 396 31.04 14.21 6.07
CA ASP A 396 30.75 15.61 5.73
C ASP A 396 29.41 16.07 6.34
N ILE A 397 28.71 15.16 7.03
CA ILE A 397 27.37 15.39 7.60
C ILE A 397 27.50 15.69 9.09
N GLU A 398 27.63 16.98 9.42
CA GLU A 398 27.50 17.46 10.81
C GLU A 398 26.07 17.22 11.33
N ARG A 399 25.91 16.32 12.31
CA ARG A 399 24.63 15.99 12.96
C ARG A 399 24.60 16.55 14.38
N ILE A 400 23.66 17.45 14.65
CA ILE A 400 23.41 17.99 16.00
C ILE A 400 22.30 17.16 16.65
N ASP A 401 22.55 16.55 17.81
CA ASP A 401 21.53 15.73 18.49
C ASP A 401 20.33 16.58 18.94
N PHE A 402 19.13 16.08 18.63
CA PHE A 402 17.85 16.71 18.91
C PHE A 402 17.19 16.19 20.20
N ARG A 403 17.68 15.10 20.79
CA ARG A 403 17.06 14.45 21.97
C ARG A 403 16.94 15.39 23.16
N ASP A 404 18.00 16.15 23.43
CA ASP A 404 18.07 17.14 24.51
C ASP A 404 17.63 18.56 24.08
N ALA A 405 17.11 18.71 22.85
CA ALA A 405 16.71 20.03 22.34
C ALA A 405 15.50 20.60 23.11
N VAL A 406 15.69 21.79 23.69
CA VAL A 406 14.65 22.48 24.45
C VAL A 406 13.46 22.81 23.54
N LYS A 407 12.35 22.11 23.76
CA LYS A 407 11.06 22.40 23.12
C LYS A 407 10.58 23.78 23.58
N GLY A 408 10.52 24.71 22.63
CA GLY A 408 10.22 26.12 22.89
C GLY A 408 8.73 26.39 22.85
N GLN A 409 8.30 27.51 23.45
CA GLN A 409 6.94 28.02 23.24
C GLN A 409 6.75 28.35 21.75
N SER A 410 5.70 27.79 21.13
CA SER A 410 5.27 28.23 19.80
C SER A 410 4.63 29.62 19.89
N VAL A 411 5.05 30.53 19.01
CA VAL A 411 4.39 31.84 18.82
C VAL A 411 3.18 31.68 17.90
N ALA A 412 2.31 30.73 18.25
CA ALA A 412 1.01 30.52 17.61
C ALA A 412 0.11 31.71 17.93
N ASN A 413 0.25 32.77 17.14
CA ASN A 413 -0.62 33.94 17.19
C ASN A 413 -2.08 33.50 16.93
N THR A 414 -3.05 34.30 17.36
CA THR A 414 -4.50 33.99 17.27
C THR A 414 -5.05 33.88 15.83
N SER A 415 -4.16 33.93 14.83
CA SER A 415 -4.41 33.65 13.42
C SER A 415 -4.31 32.16 13.03
N CYS A 416 -3.56 31.31 13.74
CA CYS A 416 -3.53 29.87 13.44
C CYS A 416 -4.84 29.22 13.93
N ARG A 417 -5.76 28.85 13.02
CA ARG A 417 -7.10 28.36 13.39
C ARG A 417 -7.17 26.86 13.69
N ASP A 418 -7.77 26.58 14.85
CA ASP A 418 -8.52 25.38 15.27
C ASP A 418 -7.81 24.00 15.36
N VAL A 419 -6.73 23.73 14.62
CA VAL A 419 -6.13 22.37 14.54
C VAL A 419 -4.79 22.25 15.29
N TRP A 420 -4.85 22.23 16.63
CA TRP A 420 -3.66 21.97 17.45
C TRP A 420 -3.11 20.54 17.24
N THR A 421 -1.78 20.43 17.13
CA THR A 421 -1.02 19.18 16.94
C THR A 421 0.27 19.23 17.76
N GLU A 422 0.90 18.07 18.03
CA GLU A 422 2.13 17.97 18.84
C GLU A 422 3.33 18.78 18.28
N TYR A 423 3.28 19.19 17.00
CA TYR A 423 4.27 20.13 16.43
C TYR A 423 4.18 21.54 17.01
N HIS A 424 2.99 21.98 17.42
CA HIS A 424 2.80 23.26 18.11
C HIS A 424 3.37 23.22 19.55
N ASP A 425 3.34 22.04 20.19
CA ASP A 425 3.97 21.81 21.51
C ASP A 425 5.51 21.73 21.43
N MET A 426 6.08 21.54 20.23
CA MET A 426 7.53 21.35 19.99
C MET A 426 8.28 22.67 19.76
N GLY A 427 7.60 23.65 19.13
CA GLY A 427 8.13 24.98 18.84
C GLY A 427 9.28 25.00 17.82
N PHE A 428 9.67 26.21 17.41
CA PHE A 428 10.70 26.40 16.37
C PHE A 428 12.06 25.81 16.76
N GLY A 429 12.42 25.81 18.05
CA GLY A 429 13.66 25.20 18.55
C GLY A 429 13.73 23.69 18.27
N GLY A 430 12.65 22.95 18.57
CA GLY A 430 12.59 21.52 18.26
C GLY A 430 12.43 21.22 16.77
N ILE A 431 11.72 22.08 16.02
CA ILE A 431 11.63 21.98 14.55
C ILE A 431 13.02 22.12 13.91
N LYS A 432 13.80 23.11 14.36
CA LYS A 432 15.18 23.30 13.90
C LYS A 432 16.05 22.11 14.30
N ALA A 433 16.00 21.66 15.56
CA ALA A 433 16.84 20.56 16.02
C ALA A 433 16.63 19.26 15.20
N VAL A 434 15.39 18.92 14.85
CA VAL A 434 15.10 17.78 13.96
C VAL A 434 15.71 17.95 12.56
N ALA A 435 15.67 19.15 11.99
CA ALA A 435 16.29 19.41 10.69
C ALA A 435 17.84 19.41 10.75
N GLU A 436 18.43 19.87 11.86
CA GLU A 436 19.89 19.93 12.06
C GLU A 436 20.50 18.58 12.51
N TYR A 437 19.70 17.55 12.81
CA TYR A 437 20.18 16.17 12.90
C TYR A 437 20.54 15.58 11.52
N LYS A 438 20.10 16.24 10.43
CA LYS A 438 20.36 15.94 9.00
C LYS A 438 19.82 14.60 8.49
N VAL A 439 20.17 13.48 9.11
CA VAL A 439 19.91 12.13 8.59
C VAL A 439 19.40 11.19 9.67
N TYR A 440 18.30 10.50 9.37
CA TYR A 440 17.69 9.47 10.19
C TYR A 440 17.73 8.11 9.50
N THR A 441 18.29 7.14 10.23
CA THR A 441 18.34 5.70 9.93
C THR A 441 17.15 4.97 10.59
N ALA A 442 17.07 3.65 10.46
CA ALA A 442 15.97 2.85 11.02
C ALA A 442 15.97 2.76 12.56
N GLU A 443 17.13 2.91 13.21
CA GLU A 443 17.22 3.01 14.67
C GLU A 443 16.84 4.43 15.14
N SER A 444 17.45 5.45 14.55
CA SER A 444 17.26 6.85 14.97
C SER A 444 15.88 7.43 14.64
N MET A 445 15.15 6.88 13.66
CA MET A 445 13.75 7.28 13.39
C MET A 445 12.78 6.97 14.55
N ILE A 446 13.08 5.99 15.41
CA ILE A 446 12.22 5.67 16.55
C ILE A 446 12.29 6.79 17.58
N ASP A 447 13.47 7.39 17.76
CA ASP A 447 13.66 8.59 18.59
C ASP A 447 13.07 9.84 17.95
N LEU A 448 13.14 9.99 16.62
CA LEU A 448 12.43 11.04 15.90
C LEU A 448 10.93 11.00 16.21
N LEU A 449 10.29 9.83 16.03
CA LEU A 449 8.87 9.65 16.31
C LEU A 449 8.54 9.87 17.80
N ARG A 450 9.40 9.45 18.73
CA ARG A 450 9.24 9.75 20.18
C ARG A 450 9.28 11.26 20.45
N PHE A 451 10.15 11.99 19.77
CA PHE A 451 10.29 13.44 19.94
C PHE A 451 9.12 14.22 19.33
N VAL A 452 8.66 13.87 18.11
CA VAL A 452 7.61 14.62 17.39
C VAL A 452 6.17 14.13 17.62
N ALA A 453 6.02 12.95 18.21
CA ALA A 453 4.72 12.30 18.43
C ALA A 453 4.68 11.50 19.75
N PRO A 454 5.06 12.09 20.91
CA PRO A 454 5.24 11.34 22.16
C PRO A 454 3.99 10.59 22.60
N LYS A 455 2.79 11.19 22.47
CA LYS A 455 1.51 10.55 22.90
C LYS A 455 1.09 9.41 21.98
N MET A 456 1.52 9.44 20.72
CA MET A 456 1.37 8.32 19.78
C MET A 456 2.36 7.20 20.13
N MET A 457 3.63 7.55 20.31
CA MET A 457 4.69 6.58 20.63
C MET A 457 4.50 5.90 21.98
N GLU A 458 3.92 6.57 22.98
CA GLU A 458 3.53 5.97 24.25
C GLU A 458 2.52 4.84 24.06
N ARG A 459 1.37 5.09 23.39
CA ARG A 459 0.36 4.07 23.11
C ARG A 459 0.93 2.92 22.26
N GLY A 460 1.57 3.24 21.15
CA GLY A 460 2.12 2.24 20.24
C GLY A 460 3.19 1.36 20.90
N SER A 461 4.05 1.94 21.74
CA SER A 461 5.10 1.20 22.45
C SER A 461 4.58 0.29 23.57
N ALA A 462 3.28 0.34 23.92
CA ALA A 462 2.65 -0.67 24.76
C ALA A 462 2.31 -1.96 23.97
N HIS A 463 2.05 -1.83 22.66
CA HIS A 463 1.53 -2.90 21.81
C HIS A 463 2.48 -3.42 20.71
N PHE A 464 3.50 -2.65 20.35
CA PHE A 464 4.40 -2.93 19.23
C PHE A 464 5.87 -2.76 19.61
N SER A 465 6.73 -3.40 18.83
CA SER A 465 8.17 -3.50 19.04
C SER A 465 8.92 -3.56 17.71
N TYR A 466 10.17 -3.08 17.74
CA TYR A 466 10.97 -2.77 16.54
C TYR A 466 12.40 -3.32 16.63
N GLY A 467 12.73 -4.07 17.69
CA GLY A 467 14.08 -4.53 17.95
C GLY A 467 14.42 -5.85 17.24
N ILE A 468 15.58 -6.40 17.62
CA ILE A 468 15.96 -7.79 17.39
C ILE A 468 16.16 -8.42 18.77
N ALA A 469 15.60 -9.61 18.99
CA ALA A 469 15.86 -10.33 20.23
C ALA A 469 17.28 -10.92 20.21
N ASP A 470 18.11 -10.66 21.22
CA ASP A 470 19.36 -11.41 21.39
C ASP A 470 19.07 -12.84 21.87
N ASN A 471 18.21 -12.98 22.87
CA ASN A 471 17.74 -14.25 23.41
C ASN A 471 16.22 -14.36 23.33
N LEU A 472 15.70 -15.20 22.43
CA LEU A 472 14.26 -15.44 22.24
C LEU A 472 13.62 -16.29 23.36
N ASP A 473 14.39 -16.73 24.36
CA ASP A 473 13.91 -17.41 25.56
C ASP A 473 13.85 -16.47 26.79
N ASP A 474 14.13 -15.18 26.61
CA ASP A 474 13.86 -14.14 27.62
C ASP A 474 12.34 -14.03 27.88
N PRO A 475 11.86 -14.16 29.14
CA PRO A 475 10.45 -14.10 29.47
C PRO A 475 9.71 -12.85 28.99
N LYS A 476 10.39 -11.72 28.71
CA LYS A 476 9.72 -10.52 28.17
C LYS A 476 9.02 -10.80 26.83
N TYR A 477 9.54 -11.72 26.02
CA TYR A 477 8.95 -12.12 24.73
C TYR A 477 7.65 -12.93 24.85
N GLN A 478 7.25 -13.29 26.08
CA GLN A 478 5.91 -13.81 26.37
C GLN A 478 4.84 -12.71 26.43
N HIS A 479 5.21 -11.43 26.36
CA HIS A 479 4.24 -10.32 26.31
C HIS A 479 3.78 -10.03 24.87
N TYR A 480 2.48 -9.76 24.69
CA TYR A 480 1.85 -9.56 23.37
C TYR A 480 2.49 -8.47 22.49
N LYS A 481 3.20 -7.52 23.10
CA LYS A 481 3.98 -6.45 22.45
C LYS A 481 4.99 -6.96 21.39
N TYR A 482 5.47 -8.19 21.56
CA TYR A 482 6.53 -8.77 20.71
C TYR A 482 6.00 -9.74 19.65
N TRP A 483 4.75 -10.18 19.76
CA TRP A 483 4.18 -11.24 18.92
C TRP A 483 3.96 -10.85 17.46
N SER A 484 3.89 -9.54 17.18
CA SER A 484 3.84 -8.98 15.81
C SER A 484 5.21 -8.59 15.25
N ASN A 485 6.30 -8.67 16.03
CA ASN A 485 7.65 -8.47 15.54
C ASN A 485 8.31 -9.82 15.19
N PRO A 486 8.50 -10.17 13.90
CA PRO A 486 9.11 -11.42 13.50
C PRO A 486 10.59 -11.57 13.88
N LEU A 487 11.25 -10.49 14.32
CA LEU A 487 12.62 -10.48 14.87
C LEU A 487 12.67 -10.58 16.41
N GLU A 488 11.51 -10.63 17.08
CA GLU A 488 11.36 -10.80 18.53
C GLU A 488 10.39 -11.92 18.93
N THR A 489 10.00 -12.78 17.97
CA THR A 489 9.17 -13.98 18.24
C THR A 489 9.64 -15.20 17.44
N LYS A 490 9.34 -16.40 17.96
CA LYS A 490 9.59 -17.68 17.28
C LYS A 490 8.40 -18.04 16.37
N LEU A 491 8.59 -18.91 15.39
CA LEU A 491 7.48 -19.60 14.71
C LEU A 491 6.81 -20.62 15.64
N PRO A 492 5.57 -21.08 15.34
CA PRO A 492 4.88 -22.08 16.15
C PRO A 492 5.51 -23.49 16.07
N ASN A 493 5.08 -24.40 16.94
CA ASN A 493 5.54 -25.80 16.96
C ASN A 493 4.94 -26.67 15.83
N ALA A 494 5.03 -26.21 14.57
CA ALA A 494 4.30 -26.78 13.44
C ALA A 494 5.22 -27.23 12.29
N PRO A 495 5.98 -28.34 12.42
CA PRO A 495 6.96 -28.77 11.41
C PRO A 495 6.34 -29.18 10.06
N GLU A 496 5.06 -29.59 10.04
CA GLU A 496 4.32 -29.88 8.80
C GLU A 496 3.81 -28.62 8.07
N MET A 497 3.67 -27.51 8.79
CA MET A 497 3.10 -26.28 8.27
C MET A 497 4.05 -25.63 7.25
N GLU A 498 3.47 -25.07 6.20
CA GLU A 498 4.20 -24.40 5.13
C GLU A 498 3.90 -22.90 5.17
N ILE A 499 4.93 -22.07 5.14
CA ILE A 499 4.84 -20.62 5.15
C ILE A 499 5.34 -20.11 3.80
N PHE A 500 4.52 -19.31 3.13
CA PHE A 500 4.87 -18.71 1.85
C PHE A 500 4.91 -17.18 1.98
N SER A 501 5.93 -16.54 1.42
CA SER A 501 5.89 -15.11 1.09
C SER A 501 5.57 -14.97 -0.39
N LEU A 502 4.40 -14.43 -0.73
CA LEU A 502 3.97 -14.11 -2.09
C LEU A 502 3.96 -12.59 -2.24
N TYR A 503 4.72 -12.02 -3.18
CA TYR A 503 4.77 -10.57 -3.36
C TYR A 503 5.19 -10.17 -4.77
N GLY A 504 4.90 -8.93 -5.13
CA GLY A 504 5.28 -8.38 -6.43
C GLY A 504 6.72 -7.89 -6.44
N VAL A 505 7.31 -7.89 -7.63
CA VAL A 505 8.65 -7.36 -7.91
C VAL A 505 8.66 -6.64 -9.25
N GLY A 506 9.65 -5.77 -9.46
CA GLY A 506 9.73 -4.88 -10.61
C GLY A 506 8.91 -3.58 -10.49
N VAL A 507 8.35 -3.28 -9.31
CA VAL A 507 7.61 -2.03 -9.07
C VAL A 507 8.43 -1.08 -8.18
N PRO A 508 8.74 0.15 -8.63
CA PRO A 508 9.45 1.14 -7.82
C PRO A 508 8.73 1.43 -6.50
N THR A 509 9.37 1.09 -5.38
CA THR A 509 8.75 1.06 -4.05
C THR A 509 9.49 1.97 -3.07
N GLU A 510 8.76 2.77 -2.28
CA GLU A 510 9.32 3.85 -1.45
C GLU A 510 10.28 3.33 -0.35
N ARG A 511 11.52 3.81 -0.35
CA ARG A 511 12.61 3.31 0.51
C ARG A 511 13.23 4.35 1.45
N ALA A 512 13.42 5.57 0.96
CA ALA A 512 14.00 6.69 1.71
C ALA A 512 13.51 8.03 1.13
N TYR A 513 13.61 9.11 1.90
CA TYR A 513 12.98 10.39 1.59
C TYR A 513 13.94 11.56 1.76
N VAL A 514 13.95 12.46 0.78
CA VAL A 514 14.54 13.79 0.91
C VAL A 514 13.45 14.74 1.44
N TYR A 515 13.70 15.33 2.60
CA TYR A 515 12.81 16.26 3.27
C TYR A 515 13.37 17.68 3.25
N LYS A 516 12.47 18.67 3.33
CA LYS A 516 12.80 20.06 3.64
C LYS A 516 11.82 20.63 4.67
N LEU A 517 12.19 21.77 5.25
CA LEU A 517 11.28 22.54 6.10
C LEU A 517 10.14 23.16 5.26
N SER A 518 8.98 23.30 5.89
CA SER A 518 7.82 24.00 5.34
C SER A 518 7.98 25.52 5.52
N PRO A 519 7.77 26.36 4.48
CA PRO A 519 7.69 27.81 4.64
C PRO A 519 6.61 28.27 5.62
N SER A 520 5.61 27.42 5.90
CA SER A 520 4.48 27.71 6.78
C SER A 520 4.57 26.95 8.12
N ALA A 521 5.77 26.59 8.57
CA ALA A 521 6.01 25.78 9.77
C ALA A 521 5.42 26.32 11.10
N GLU A 522 4.94 27.57 11.13
CA GLU A 522 4.30 28.19 12.30
C GLU A 522 2.83 27.77 12.50
N CYS A 523 2.07 27.52 11.43
CA CYS A 523 0.67 27.07 11.51
C CYS A 523 0.40 25.73 10.76
N ALA A 524 1.41 25.09 10.14
CA ALA A 524 1.26 23.88 9.32
C ALA A 524 2.09 22.70 9.87
N ILE A 525 2.09 21.56 9.16
CA ILE A 525 3.10 20.51 9.39
C ILE A 525 4.47 21.07 8.96
N PRO A 526 5.50 21.03 9.83
CA PRO A 526 6.75 21.76 9.60
C PRO A 526 7.74 21.03 8.66
N PHE A 527 7.51 19.74 8.39
CA PHE A 527 8.36 18.90 7.55
C PHE A 527 7.58 18.43 6.32
N GLN A 528 8.20 18.52 5.15
CA GLN A 528 7.59 18.15 3.87
C GLN A 528 8.59 17.41 2.97
N ILE A 529 8.11 16.45 2.18
CA ILE A 529 8.94 15.77 1.17
C ILE A 529 9.34 16.78 0.09
N ASP A 530 10.63 16.84 -0.23
CA ASP A 530 11.15 17.77 -1.23
C ASP A 530 10.93 17.24 -2.65
N ALA A 531 9.76 17.52 -3.22
CA ALA A 531 9.44 17.19 -4.60
C ALA A 531 10.37 17.84 -5.66
N SER A 532 11.22 18.82 -5.30
CA SER A 532 12.27 19.35 -6.17
C SER A 532 13.63 18.64 -6.04
N ALA A 533 13.77 17.72 -5.07
CA ALA A 533 14.88 16.77 -5.02
C ALA A 533 14.60 15.61 -5.99
N ASP A 534 14.69 15.93 -7.28
CA ASP A 534 14.48 15.02 -8.41
C ASP A 534 15.80 14.80 -9.15
N GLU A 535 15.93 13.72 -9.92
CA GLU A 535 17.03 13.57 -10.89
C GLU A 535 16.47 13.55 -12.31
N GLN A 536 17.17 14.23 -13.22
CA GLN A 536 16.75 14.38 -14.62
C GLN A 536 16.98 13.11 -15.47
N ASP A 537 17.57 12.07 -14.87
CA ASP A 537 17.77 10.77 -15.51
C ASP A 537 16.54 9.88 -15.29
N GLU A 538 15.96 9.37 -16.39
CA GLU A 538 14.87 8.41 -16.33
C GLU A 538 15.26 7.10 -15.65
N ASP A 539 16.56 6.77 -15.56
CA ASP A 539 17.07 5.59 -14.87
C ASP A 539 17.36 5.83 -13.38
N SER A 540 17.14 7.03 -12.84
CA SER A 540 17.40 7.31 -11.43
C SER A 540 16.43 6.63 -10.45
N CYS A 541 16.97 6.26 -9.29
CA CYS A 541 16.20 5.80 -8.13
C CYS A 541 15.52 6.94 -7.34
N LEU A 542 15.95 8.20 -7.49
CA LEU A 542 15.41 9.36 -6.77
C LEU A 542 14.39 10.09 -7.65
N LYS A 543 13.09 9.98 -7.32
CA LYS A 543 12.02 10.63 -8.09
C LYS A 543 11.01 11.37 -7.22
N GLY A 544 11.00 12.70 -7.33
CA GLY A 544 10.12 13.61 -6.59
C GLY A 544 10.39 13.62 -5.08
N GLY A 545 11.66 13.61 -4.67
CA GLY A 545 12.06 13.57 -3.26
C GLY A 545 11.97 12.20 -2.60
N VAL A 546 11.69 11.13 -3.35
CA VAL A 546 11.58 9.76 -2.83
C VAL A 546 12.55 8.85 -3.56
N TYR A 547 13.43 8.19 -2.80
CA TYR A 547 14.26 7.09 -3.28
C TYR A 547 13.45 5.80 -3.32
N SER A 548 13.52 5.07 -4.44
CA SER A 548 12.85 3.79 -4.65
C SER A 548 13.81 2.60 -4.75
N VAL A 549 13.33 1.43 -4.33
CA VAL A 549 13.94 0.10 -4.55
C VAL A 549 12.92 -0.86 -5.17
N ASP A 550 13.30 -2.12 -5.36
CA ASP A 550 12.41 -3.20 -5.77
C ASP A 550 11.34 -3.53 -4.71
N GLY A 551 10.13 -3.85 -5.15
CA GLY A 551 8.99 -4.19 -4.30
C GLY A 551 7.68 -4.24 -5.08
N ASP A 552 6.58 -4.10 -4.33
CA ASP A 552 5.21 -4.19 -4.83
C ASP A 552 4.48 -2.84 -4.89
N GLU A 553 5.17 -1.69 -4.97
CA GLU A 553 4.68 -0.30 -4.80
C GLU A 553 4.61 0.15 -3.34
N THR A 554 4.28 -0.75 -2.40
CA THR A 554 4.04 -0.41 -0.99
C THR A 554 5.07 -1.01 -0.04
N VAL A 555 5.49 -2.25 -0.30
CA VAL A 555 6.36 -3.06 0.57
C VAL A 555 7.65 -3.41 -0.18
N PRO A 556 8.82 -2.91 0.25
CA PRO A 556 10.10 -3.30 -0.35
C PRO A 556 10.32 -4.81 -0.26
N VAL A 557 10.95 -5.40 -1.28
CA VAL A 557 11.31 -6.83 -1.32
C VAL A 557 12.06 -7.27 -0.06
N LEU A 558 12.93 -6.42 0.49
CA LEU A 558 13.62 -6.67 1.75
C LEU A 558 12.65 -7.02 2.90
N SER A 559 11.52 -6.32 3.00
CA SER A 559 10.51 -6.54 4.05
C SER A 559 9.62 -7.75 3.79
N SER A 560 9.21 -7.98 2.54
CA SER A 560 8.39 -9.14 2.15
C SER A 560 9.15 -10.47 2.16
N GLY A 561 10.43 -10.43 1.79
CA GLY A 561 11.23 -11.62 1.47
C GLY A 561 12.19 -12.09 2.56
N LEU A 562 12.89 -11.19 3.27
CA LEU A 562 14.06 -11.55 4.09
C LEU A 562 13.76 -12.62 5.16
N MET A 563 12.55 -12.58 5.73
CA MET A 563 12.09 -13.56 6.71
C MET A 563 12.08 -14.99 6.15
N CYS A 564 11.49 -15.20 4.97
CA CYS A 564 11.46 -16.51 4.33
C CYS A 564 12.80 -16.88 3.66
N ALA A 565 13.58 -15.88 3.21
CA ALA A 565 14.87 -16.06 2.55
C ALA A 565 15.95 -16.63 3.48
N LYS A 566 16.05 -16.09 4.70
CA LYS A 566 17.14 -16.39 5.64
C LYS A 566 16.68 -16.62 7.08
N VAL A 567 15.90 -15.69 7.65
CA VAL A 567 15.62 -15.68 9.12
C VAL A 567 14.85 -16.93 9.60
N TRP A 568 13.86 -17.37 8.83
CA TRP A 568 13.07 -18.59 9.05
C TRP A 568 13.49 -19.75 8.13
N ARG A 569 14.54 -19.60 7.31
CA ARG A 569 14.88 -20.59 6.26
C ARG A 569 15.51 -21.84 6.88
N GLY A 570 14.76 -22.94 6.86
CA GLY A 570 15.15 -24.17 7.54
C GLY A 570 15.03 -24.05 9.06
N LYS A 571 15.81 -24.83 9.82
CA LYS A 571 15.76 -24.81 11.29
C LYS A 571 16.69 -23.73 11.84
N THR A 572 16.11 -22.67 12.42
CA THR A 572 16.83 -21.51 12.98
C THR A 572 16.34 -21.23 14.41
N ARG A 573 16.95 -20.27 15.11
CA ARG A 573 16.43 -19.82 16.43
C ARG A 573 15.03 -19.19 16.34
N PHE A 574 14.68 -18.63 15.17
CA PHE A 574 13.36 -18.09 14.87
C PHE A 574 12.41 -19.17 14.31
N ASN A 575 12.92 -20.20 13.66
CA ASN A 575 12.15 -21.36 13.18
C ASN A 575 12.62 -22.66 13.88
N PRO A 576 12.30 -22.85 15.18
CA PRO A 576 12.83 -23.97 15.97
C PRO A 576 12.24 -25.33 15.58
N SER A 577 11.03 -25.34 15.04
CA SER A 577 10.32 -26.51 14.52
C SER A 577 10.77 -26.90 13.11
N GLY A 578 11.31 -25.96 12.33
CA GLY A 578 11.75 -26.19 10.96
C GLY A 578 10.59 -26.22 9.95
N SER A 579 9.49 -25.48 10.21
CA SER A 579 8.40 -25.27 9.25
C SER A 579 8.96 -24.84 7.88
N ARG A 580 8.43 -25.36 6.78
CA ARG A 580 8.99 -25.10 5.43
C ARG A 580 8.65 -23.68 4.98
N THR A 581 9.66 -22.89 4.62
CA THR A 581 9.47 -21.54 4.05
C THR A 581 9.74 -21.52 2.55
N TYR A 582 8.91 -20.78 1.82
CA TYR A 582 9.07 -20.56 0.38
C TYR A 582 8.87 -19.08 0.03
N ILE A 583 9.60 -18.58 -0.97
CA ILE A 583 9.35 -17.28 -1.60
C ILE A 583 8.75 -17.51 -2.99
N ARG A 584 7.70 -16.77 -3.35
CA ARG A 584 7.15 -16.74 -4.71
C ARG A 584 6.89 -15.31 -5.14
N GLU A 585 7.81 -14.79 -5.93
CA GLU A 585 7.75 -13.45 -6.50
C GLU A 585 6.94 -13.43 -7.79
N TYR A 586 6.25 -12.33 -8.05
CA TYR A 586 5.47 -12.10 -9.27
C TYR A 586 5.97 -10.82 -9.95
N ALA A 587 6.77 -11.00 -11.01
CA ALA A 587 7.29 -9.88 -11.79
C ALA A 587 6.13 -9.10 -12.43
N HIS A 588 6.08 -7.80 -12.15
CA HIS A 588 5.06 -6.90 -12.66
C HIS A 588 5.20 -6.75 -14.18
N SER A 589 4.18 -7.16 -14.93
CA SER A 589 3.95 -6.68 -16.29
C SER A 589 2.74 -5.75 -16.29
N PRO A 590 2.87 -4.49 -16.75
CA PRO A 590 1.70 -3.65 -16.98
C PRO A 590 0.87 -4.25 -18.13
N PRO A 591 -0.45 -3.98 -18.18
CA PRO A 591 -1.28 -4.36 -19.33
C PRO A 591 -0.76 -3.69 -20.61
N ALA A 592 -0.77 -4.42 -21.72
CA ALA A 592 -0.28 -3.95 -23.01
C ALA A 592 -1.22 -2.95 -23.68
N ASN A 593 -2.52 -3.00 -23.34
CA ASN A 593 -3.55 -2.10 -23.86
C ASN A 593 -4.53 -1.67 -22.77
N PHE A 594 -5.11 -0.46 -22.92
CA PHE A 594 -6.13 0.08 -22.01
C PHE A 594 -7.39 -0.81 -21.86
N LEU A 595 -7.68 -1.65 -22.87
CA LEU A 595 -8.80 -2.59 -22.87
C LEU A 595 -8.57 -3.88 -22.05
N GLU A 596 -7.36 -4.13 -21.57
CA GLU A 596 -6.98 -5.37 -20.87
C GLU A 596 -7.43 -5.40 -19.38
N GLY A 597 -8.01 -4.31 -18.87
CA GLY A 597 -8.53 -4.20 -17.51
C GLY A 597 -7.46 -4.09 -16.43
N ARG A 598 -7.72 -4.62 -15.23
CA ARG A 598 -6.69 -4.76 -14.19
C ARG A 598 -5.67 -5.80 -14.64
N GLY A 599 -4.39 -5.42 -14.67
CA GLY A 599 -3.32 -6.27 -15.20
C GLY A 599 -3.29 -7.67 -14.56
N THR A 600 -3.58 -8.70 -15.35
CA THR A 600 -3.56 -10.12 -14.94
C THR A 600 -2.16 -10.64 -14.57
N GLN A 601 -1.13 -9.82 -14.81
CA GLN A 601 0.27 -10.02 -14.44
C GLN A 601 0.82 -8.86 -13.59
N SER A 602 -0.05 -8.06 -12.95
CA SER A 602 0.38 -6.97 -12.07
C SER A 602 1.10 -7.51 -10.82
N GLY A 603 2.21 -6.86 -10.47
CA GLY A 603 2.89 -7.00 -9.19
C GLY A 603 2.60 -5.86 -8.20
N ALA A 604 1.65 -4.96 -8.48
CA ALA A 604 1.32 -3.88 -7.54
C ALA A 604 0.52 -4.39 -6.33
N HIS A 605 0.76 -3.83 -5.14
CA HIS A 605 0.41 -4.37 -3.81
C HIS A 605 -1.06 -4.78 -3.64
N VAL A 606 -1.98 -4.07 -4.31
CA VAL A 606 -3.42 -4.34 -4.30
C VAL A 606 -3.84 -5.21 -5.49
N ASP A 607 -3.35 -4.90 -6.69
CA ASP A 607 -3.74 -5.60 -7.93
C ASP A 607 -3.10 -6.98 -8.10
N ILE A 608 -2.08 -7.33 -7.31
CA ILE A 608 -1.51 -8.68 -7.25
C ILE A 608 -2.55 -9.74 -6.86
N MET A 609 -3.64 -9.36 -6.19
CA MET A 609 -4.80 -10.25 -5.92
C MET A 609 -5.59 -10.62 -7.19
N GLY A 610 -5.36 -9.92 -8.30
CA GLY A 610 -5.82 -10.25 -9.65
C GLY A 610 -4.78 -11.00 -10.50
N ASN A 611 -3.56 -11.22 -10.00
CA ASN A 611 -2.49 -11.85 -10.75
C ASN A 611 -2.77 -13.35 -10.95
N PHE A 612 -2.82 -13.81 -12.21
CA PHE A 612 -3.26 -15.16 -12.55
C PHE A 612 -2.35 -16.25 -11.96
N ALA A 613 -1.03 -16.01 -11.91
CA ALA A 613 -0.09 -16.97 -11.32
C ALA A 613 -0.21 -17.03 -9.79
N LEU A 614 -0.43 -15.89 -9.13
CA LEU A 614 -0.70 -15.86 -7.68
C LEU A 614 -1.98 -16.62 -7.32
N ILE A 615 -3.06 -16.37 -8.07
CA ILE A 615 -4.35 -17.04 -7.85
C ILE A 615 -4.18 -18.55 -8.07
N GLU A 616 -3.46 -18.96 -9.12
CA GLU A 616 -3.18 -20.37 -9.40
C GLU A 616 -2.42 -21.07 -8.27
N ASP A 617 -1.35 -20.45 -7.75
CA ASP A 617 -0.58 -20.99 -6.62
C ASP A 617 -1.43 -21.09 -5.34
N VAL A 618 -2.17 -20.03 -5.00
CA VAL A 618 -3.10 -20.03 -3.85
C VAL A 618 -4.11 -21.17 -3.96
N MET A 619 -4.73 -21.34 -5.13
CA MET A 619 -5.72 -22.38 -5.38
C MET A 619 -5.12 -23.79 -5.35
N ARG A 620 -3.89 -23.98 -5.85
CA ARG A 620 -3.19 -25.27 -5.77
C ARG A 620 -2.87 -25.65 -4.32
N VAL A 621 -2.44 -24.70 -3.47
CA VAL A 621 -2.23 -24.96 -2.02
C VAL A 621 -3.56 -25.24 -1.30
N ALA A 622 -4.64 -24.52 -1.62
CA ALA A 622 -5.96 -24.73 -1.05
C ALA A 622 -6.54 -26.12 -1.41
N ALA A 623 -6.31 -26.58 -2.65
CA ALA A 623 -6.58 -27.96 -3.09
C ALA A 623 -5.63 -29.01 -2.48
N GLY A 624 -4.57 -28.58 -1.78
CA GLY A 624 -3.71 -29.42 -0.95
C GLY A 624 -2.31 -29.69 -1.47
N ALA A 625 -1.85 -29.00 -2.51
CA ALA A 625 -0.46 -29.08 -2.96
C ALA A 625 0.51 -28.53 -1.90
N THR A 626 1.70 -29.11 -1.85
CA THR A 626 2.84 -28.61 -1.08
C THR A 626 3.66 -27.59 -1.87
N GLY A 627 4.48 -26.79 -1.20
CA GLY A 627 5.30 -25.80 -1.92
C GLY A 627 6.32 -26.43 -2.89
N LYS A 628 6.72 -27.69 -2.65
CA LYS A 628 7.54 -28.47 -3.60
C LYS A 628 6.79 -28.80 -4.90
N GLU A 629 5.50 -29.07 -4.84
CA GLU A 629 4.68 -29.37 -6.02
C GLU A 629 4.36 -28.11 -6.85
N LEU A 630 4.51 -26.91 -6.26
CA LEU A 630 4.53 -25.64 -6.99
C LEU A 630 5.90 -25.32 -7.65
N GLY A 631 6.89 -26.22 -7.54
CA GLY A 631 8.26 -25.99 -7.99
C GLY A 631 9.20 -25.37 -6.95
N GLY A 632 8.73 -25.09 -5.72
CA GLY A 632 9.53 -24.49 -4.66
C GLY A 632 9.55 -22.96 -4.70
N ASP A 633 10.74 -22.39 -4.54
CA ASP A 633 10.95 -20.94 -4.58
C ASP A 633 10.93 -20.41 -6.02
N GLN A 634 10.26 -19.28 -6.23
CA GLN A 634 10.31 -18.49 -7.47
C GLN A 634 10.80 -17.09 -7.10
N VAL A 635 11.99 -16.72 -7.58
CA VAL A 635 12.66 -15.45 -7.24
C VAL A 635 13.28 -14.86 -8.50
N TYR A 636 13.02 -13.57 -8.72
CA TYR A 636 13.58 -12.72 -9.75
C TYR A 636 14.47 -11.61 -9.16
N SER A 637 14.25 -11.24 -7.89
CA SER A 637 14.98 -10.22 -7.17
C SER A 637 16.34 -10.70 -6.62
N ASP A 638 17.15 -9.75 -6.15
CA ASP A 638 18.43 -10.01 -5.48
C ASP A 638 18.27 -10.44 -4.00
N ILE A 639 17.06 -10.77 -3.51
CA ILE A 639 16.77 -10.95 -2.07
C ILE A 639 17.70 -11.91 -1.33
N PHE A 640 18.14 -13.02 -1.95
CA PHE A 640 19.09 -13.94 -1.31
C PHE A 640 20.47 -13.27 -1.12
N LYS A 641 20.97 -12.55 -2.12
CA LYS A 641 22.23 -11.78 -2.08
C LYS A 641 22.15 -10.63 -1.07
N TRP A 642 21.02 -9.92 -1.00
CA TRP A 642 20.76 -8.93 0.04
C TRP A 642 20.71 -9.56 1.44
N SER A 643 20.13 -10.75 1.58
CA SER A 643 20.08 -11.45 2.86
C SER A 643 21.46 -11.83 3.39
N GLU A 644 22.45 -12.07 2.52
CA GLU A 644 23.84 -12.32 2.94
C GLU A 644 24.62 -11.06 3.33
N LYS A 645 24.25 -9.88 2.81
CA LYS A 645 24.75 -8.60 3.34
C LYS A 645 24.25 -8.31 4.76
N VAL A 646 23.09 -8.85 5.17
CA VAL A 646 22.53 -8.69 6.53
C VAL A 646 23.33 -9.54 7.53
N LEU A 647 24.38 -8.95 8.08
CA LEU A 647 25.36 -9.57 8.98
C LEU A 647 24.97 -9.41 10.46
N TYR A 648 24.03 -10.24 10.95
CA TYR A 648 23.83 -10.45 12.39
C TYR A 648 24.28 -11.86 12.79
N SER A 649 25.14 -11.98 13.80
CA SER A 649 25.74 -13.26 14.19
C SER A 649 24.71 -14.30 14.66
N GLY A 650 23.56 -13.85 15.18
CA GLY A 650 22.41 -14.70 15.52
C GLY A 650 21.42 -14.96 14.36
N LEU A 651 21.74 -14.57 13.12
CA LEU A 651 21.02 -14.99 11.90
C LEU A 651 21.73 -16.12 11.15
N SER A 652 22.93 -16.51 11.59
CA SER A 652 23.65 -17.66 11.04
C SER A 652 22.98 -18.99 11.44
N ILE A 653 22.90 -19.92 10.50
CA ILE A 653 22.37 -21.28 10.70
C ILE A 653 23.32 -22.13 11.58
N CYS A 654 24.58 -21.73 11.73
CA CYS A 654 25.50 -22.27 12.74
C CYS A 654 26.08 -21.16 13.63
N GLY A 655 26.02 -21.36 14.95
CA GLY A 655 26.62 -20.47 15.95
C GLY A 655 28.14 -20.59 16.00
N ASN A 656 28.83 -20.00 15.02
CA ASN A 656 30.29 -19.97 14.98
C ASN A 656 30.86 -19.07 16.09
N ILE A 657 31.48 -19.69 17.10
CA ILE A 657 31.97 -19.07 18.34
C ILE A 657 33.07 -17.98 18.13
N HIS A 658 33.65 -17.89 16.93
CA HIS A 658 34.73 -16.96 16.59
C HIS A 658 34.41 -15.47 16.80
N SER A 659 33.15 -15.04 16.70
CA SER A 659 32.78 -13.62 16.78
C SER A 659 33.01 -12.96 18.16
N ARG A 660 33.31 -13.73 19.22
CA ARG A 660 33.54 -13.18 20.58
C ARG A 660 34.99 -12.82 20.91
N VAL A 661 35.95 -13.06 20.00
CA VAL A 661 37.38 -12.83 20.25
C VAL A 661 37.86 -11.44 19.78
N LEU A 662 37.26 -10.89 18.71
CA LEU A 662 37.75 -9.68 18.04
C LEU A 662 37.41 -8.35 18.75
N THR A 663 36.48 -8.33 19.70
CA THR A 663 36.02 -7.09 20.35
C THR A 663 36.77 -6.74 21.66
N ILE A 664 37.76 -7.53 22.07
CA ILE A 664 38.53 -7.31 23.33
C ILE A 664 39.97 -6.85 23.06
N ALA A 665 40.50 -7.05 21.85
CA ALA A 665 41.88 -6.69 21.47
C ALA A 665 42.07 -5.19 21.15
N ALA A 666 41.42 -4.29 21.89
CA ALA A 666 41.42 -2.83 21.64
C ALA A 666 41.50 -1.97 22.91
N THR A 667 41.96 -2.50 24.05
CA THR A 667 42.36 -1.70 25.23
C THR A 667 43.15 -2.52 26.26
N THR A 668 43.95 -1.81 27.06
CA THR A 668 44.89 -2.28 28.11
C THR A 668 46.24 -2.84 27.63
N VAL A 669 47.29 -2.43 28.32
CA VAL A 669 48.68 -2.86 28.21
C VAL A 669 49.12 -3.25 29.61
N ASP A 670 49.37 -4.54 29.85
CA ASP A 670 50.50 -5.03 30.67
C ASP A 670 50.60 -6.57 30.63
N PRO A 671 51.77 -7.19 30.89
CA PRO A 671 51.99 -8.61 30.60
C PRO A 671 52.29 -9.47 31.85
N PHE A 672 51.32 -10.25 32.35
CA PHE A 672 51.60 -11.32 33.32
C PHE A 672 50.81 -12.62 33.09
N HIS A 673 51.46 -13.72 33.46
CA HIS A 673 51.19 -15.14 33.21
C HIS A 673 49.76 -15.60 32.84
N VAL A 674 49.70 -16.28 31.68
CA VAL A 674 48.62 -17.21 31.30
C VAL A 674 48.65 -18.47 32.17
N LEU A 675 47.51 -18.85 32.74
CA LEU A 675 47.23 -20.20 33.25
C LEU A 675 45.89 -20.69 32.68
N VAL A 676 45.95 -21.59 31.70
CA VAL A 676 44.75 -22.25 31.15
C VAL A 676 44.51 -23.56 31.90
N ALA A 677 43.38 -23.66 32.59
CA ALA A 677 42.87 -24.92 33.14
C ALA A 677 41.83 -25.52 32.17
N PRO A 678 41.93 -26.82 31.80
CA PRO A 678 40.94 -27.46 30.94
C PRO A 678 39.68 -27.85 31.73
N CYS A 679 38.50 -27.59 31.16
CA CYS A 679 37.23 -28.11 31.65
C CYS A 679 36.65 -29.10 30.61
N PRO A 680 36.23 -30.32 30.99
CA PRO A 680 35.93 -31.40 30.04
C PRO A 680 34.44 -31.47 29.62
N CYS A 681 34.13 -32.55 28.87
CA CYS A 681 32.78 -33.05 28.55
C CYS A 681 32.03 -32.38 27.38
N CYS A 682 32.35 -32.81 26.17
CA CYS A 682 31.30 -33.17 25.20
C CYS A 682 31.01 -34.68 25.32
N GLY A 683 29.74 -35.05 25.20
CA GLY A 683 29.22 -36.42 25.19
C GLY A 683 27.77 -36.41 24.72
#